data_AF-V5A4F9-F1
#
_entry.id   AF-V5A4F9-F1
#
_cell.length_a   1.000
_cell.length_b   1.000
_cell.length_c   1.000
_cell.angle_alpha   90.00
_cell.angle_beta   90.00
_cell.angle_gamma   90.00
#
_symmetry.space_group_name_H-M   'P 1'
#
loop_
_entity.id
_entity.type
_entity.pdbx_description
1 polymer ?
#
loop_
_entity_poly.entity_id
_entity_poly.type
_entity_poly.pdbx_seq_one_letter_code
_entity_poly.pdbx_strand_id
1 'polypeptide(L)'
;MTVETPRCGYEYQHLLDADPDTRVDISRPAPSQCPHPVVDAAEGQCLFHLMDDDYPVSEATEAFLDALDSESRSSSFAGAYLPGLELADEVIATADKQPLDLRGSIIDGDIDLTGSLIEVPVLLDGASVTGEFLAEDATFEAPVSLVGTIVRGGMHWQAADIAGGVVANELDAGYLDWRGVTVDGPIVFDSAAFASSLKLARGEVSDDLSLAETTFDWHIDATKLTVGGDIALSGLTADGNIDFVGTDVDGDADMRKLEVGGDAEWDHTSIGGELLASDCSIDGKAGFDDAQIRGGACVFDGAEIGEKADFASVAVPEGRFSAMEAVFHGEVWFTHAVIEGMTDLSRAVFNGATHLRDADFCADVSLRGVEGTGQTWMAGSTITGQFDCSGAEFDYFQFSATVHGDADFERTEFIDKTVFTSSTFHGRVWFDEASFAGSPDFSKTRFTNQVSFDDTEFLVEPVFEAARFASRPDFTVAEFPTDVDVDPEDRERRWQLVLVHPESLVNNGYALPIEELTGEFVVPAGVSHLVNDRLSRTKAVNAALSELEQGRWGDLVDNSLRTARTAVTQLDETEMMTLVFGVTVDTDGDFATGFFKDIVVAGVYERSSGTVVFGHLHPDLTAVDYLIPIPAIDKAFDAGAAVATRAELRKAMLRHERFRLAQLGEGGDDGERIHNAVVPVLVAAGQTSDS
;
A
#
# COMPACT_ATOMS: atom_id res chain seq x y z
N MET A 1 34.35 29.08 67.18
CA MET A 1 35.13 28.13 66.37
C MET A 1 34.28 26.88 66.27
N THR A 2 33.43 26.84 65.26
CA THR A 2 32.74 25.61 64.86
C THR A 2 33.82 24.66 64.37
N VAL A 3 33.93 23.50 65.02
CA VAL A 3 34.81 22.43 64.55
C VAL A 3 34.15 21.90 63.30
N GLU A 4 34.68 22.20 62.12
CA GLU A 4 34.26 21.56 60.87
C GLU A 4 34.49 20.06 61.04
N THR A 5 33.42 19.28 61.03
CA THR A 5 33.48 17.83 60.97
C THR A 5 34.22 17.45 59.68
N PRO A 6 35.23 16.57 59.73
CA PRO A 6 35.93 16.13 58.53
C PRO A 6 34.95 15.49 57.53
N ARG A 7 35.15 15.77 56.24
CA ARG A 7 34.37 15.18 55.13
C ARG A 7 34.95 13.83 54.71
N CYS A 8 34.09 12.97 54.18
CA CYS A 8 34.46 11.65 53.65
C CYS A 8 35.62 11.75 52.66
N GLY A 9 36.60 10.84 52.76
CA GLY A 9 37.76 10.77 51.87
C GLY A 9 37.47 10.17 50.49
N TYR A 10 36.26 9.67 50.25
CA TYR A 10 35.88 9.09 48.96
C TYR A 10 35.77 10.18 47.88
N GLU A 11 36.36 9.92 46.72
CA GLU A 11 36.31 10.78 45.53
C GLU A 11 35.74 9.95 44.39
N TYR A 12 34.53 10.31 43.95
CA TYR A 12 33.90 9.62 42.84
C TYR A 12 34.66 9.94 41.54
N GLN A 13 34.99 8.90 40.79
CA GLN A 13 35.48 9.02 39.42
C GLN A 13 34.44 8.37 38.52
N HIS A 14 34.02 9.10 37.50
CA HIS A 14 33.13 8.55 36.48
C HIS A 14 33.91 7.52 35.66
N LEU A 15 33.54 6.25 35.81
CA LEU A 15 34.22 5.10 35.18
C LEU A 15 33.38 4.43 34.09
N LEU A 16 32.21 5.00 33.76
CA LEU A 16 31.43 4.54 32.62
C LEU A 16 32.13 4.92 31.33
N ASP A 17 32.27 3.94 30.45
CA ASP A 17 32.70 4.14 29.07
C ASP A 17 31.52 4.63 28.18
N ALA A 18 30.28 4.43 28.62
CA ALA A 18 29.05 4.87 27.96
C ALA A 18 28.86 6.39 28.07
N ASP A 19 28.75 7.06 26.92
CA ASP A 19 28.34 8.47 26.87
C ASP A 19 26.81 8.56 26.93
N PRO A 20 26.23 9.39 27.80
CA PRO A 20 24.78 9.59 27.84
C PRO A 20 24.24 10.17 26.54
N ASP A 21 23.10 9.63 26.08
CA ASP A 21 22.40 10.18 24.92
C ASP A 21 21.92 11.62 25.19
N THR A 22 22.00 12.47 24.18
CA THR A 22 21.69 13.90 24.28
C THR A 22 20.22 14.26 24.08
N ARG A 23 19.36 13.31 23.68
CA ARG A 23 17.91 13.54 23.50
C ARG A 23 17.21 13.88 24.80
N VAL A 24 17.71 13.39 25.94
CA VAL A 24 17.18 13.72 27.28
C VAL A 24 18.13 14.69 27.97
N ASP A 25 17.67 15.92 28.23
CA ASP A 25 18.49 16.96 28.87
C ASP A 25 18.55 16.76 30.39
N ILE A 26 19.67 16.22 30.88
CA ILE A 26 19.93 16.04 32.31
C ILE A 26 21.31 16.57 32.68
N SER A 27 21.33 17.56 33.57
CA SER A 27 22.58 18.12 34.10
C SER A 27 23.27 17.12 35.03
N ARG A 28 24.57 16.86 34.82
CA ARG A 28 25.38 15.95 35.65
C ARG A 28 26.38 16.72 36.50
N PRO A 29 26.41 16.52 37.84
CA PRO A 29 27.42 17.14 38.70
C PRO A 29 28.84 16.71 38.32
N ALA A 30 29.80 17.64 38.38
CA ALA A 30 31.21 17.31 38.18
C ALA A 30 31.68 16.30 39.25
N PRO A 31 32.57 15.35 38.91
CA PRO A 31 33.16 14.45 39.88
C PRO A 31 33.76 15.23 41.06
N SER A 32 33.43 14.82 42.28
CA SER A 32 33.79 15.56 43.48
C SER A 32 33.97 14.64 44.68
N GLN A 33 34.65 15.17 45.71
CA GLN A 33 34.75 14.50 47.01
C GLN A 33 33.37 14.41 47.66
N CYS A 34 33.05 13.26 48.24
CA CYS A 34 31.80 13.00 48.94
C CYS A 34 31.49 14.09 50.00
N PRO A 35 30.27 14.67 49.99
CA PRO A 35 29.90 15.81 50.83
C PRO A 35 29.60 15.42 52.29
N HIS A 36 29.48 14.13 52.58
CA HIS A 36 29.00 13.61 53.86
C HIS A 36 30.09 13.59 54.94
N PRO A 37 29.74 13.84 56.21
CA PRO A 37 30.71 13.85 57.30
C PRO A 37 31.24 12.44 57.59
N VAL A 38 32.49 12.37 58.02
CA VAL A 38 33.12 11.12 58.48
C VAL A 38 32.42 10.64 59.77
N VAL A 39 32.03 9.37 59.78
CA VAL A 39 31.45 8.72 60.97
C VAL A 39 32.51 7.92 61.73
N ASP A 40 33.46 7.31 61.00
CA ASP A 40 34.64 6.66 61.58
C ASP A 40 35.94 7.39 61.18
N ALA A 41 36.58 8.04 62.16
CA ALA A 41 37.82 8.78 61.95
C ALA A 41 39.03 7.89 61.59
N ALA A 42 38.97 6.57 61.82
CA ALA A 42 40.02 5.63 61.46
C ALA A 42 40.00 5.29 59.96
N GLU A 43 38.81 5.06 59.42
CA GLU A 43 38.61 4.76 57.99
C GLU A 43 38.50 6.04 57.14
N GLY A 44 38.12 7.17 57.74
CA GLY A 44 38.03 8.45 57.04
C GLY A 44 36.87 8.54 56.05
N GLN A 45 35.87 7.67 56.19
CA GLN A 45 34.71 7.56 55.30
C GLN A 45 33.40 7.93 56.03
N CYS A 46 32.38 8.33 55.28
CA CYS A 46 31.03 8.53 55.81
C CYS A 46 30.29 7.19 55.93
N LEU A 47 29.07 7.22 56.49
CA LEU A 47 28.22 6.05 56.63
C LEU A 47 28.03 5.32 55.28
N PHE A 48 27.62 6.02 54.22
CA PHE A 48 27.31 5.43 52.91
C PHE A 48 28.51 4.80 52.17
N HIS A 49 29.74 5.15 52.54
CA HIS A 49 30.96 4.54 51.98
C HIS A 49 31.59 3.52 52.93
N LEU A 50 30.94 3.26 54.09
CA LEU A 50 31.31 2.25 55.08
C LEU A 50 30.24 1.18 55.30
N MET A 51 28.99 1.42 54.90
CA MET A 51 27.89 0.47 55.01
C MET A 51 28.28 -0.87 54.35
N ASP A 52 27.81 -1.95 54.96
CA ASP A 52 27.95 -3.32 54.49
C ASP A 52 26.57 -3.99 54.34
N ASP A 53 26.58 -5.23 53.87
CA ASP A 53 25.40 -6.06 53.60
C ASP A 53 24.57 -6.41 54.85
N ASP A 54 25.15 -6.28 56.05
CA ASP A 54 24.47 -6.53 57.31
C ASP A 54 23.75 -5.27 57.86
N TYR A 55 23.91 -4.10 57.24
CA TYR A 55 23.31 -2.86 57.71
C TYR A 55 21.78 -2.84 57.48
N PRO A 56 20.94 -2.53 58.50
CA PRO A 56 19.48 -2.58 58.34
C PRO A 56 18.96 -1.57 57.30
N VAL A 57 18.14 -2.05 56.36
CA VAL A 57 17.56 -1.24 55.26
C VAL A 57 16.80 -0.02 55.76
N SER A 58 15.95 -0.20 56.78
CA SER A 58 15.18 0.90 57.34
C SER A 58 16.06 2.00 57.97
N GLU A 59 17.14 1.61 58.67
CA GLU A 59 18.09 2.57 59.26
C GLU A 59 18.93 3.27 58.17
N ALA A 60 19.30 2.55 57.10
CA ALA A 60 19.99 3.15 55.96
C ALA A 60 19.10 4.16 55.23
N THR A 61 17.83 3.83 55.04
CA THR A 61 16.84 4.69 54.39
C THR A 61 16.56 5.94 55.21
N GLU A 62 16.38 5.83 56.54
CA GLU A 62 16.25 6.99 57.43
C GLU A 62 17.48 7.90 57.33
N ALA A 63 18.69 7.32 57.37
CA ALA A 63 19.94 8.09 57.25
C ALA A 63 20.09 8.77 55.87
N PHE A 64 19.62 8.11 54.80
CA PHE A 64 19.59 8.64 53.44
C PHE A 64 18.66 9.86 53.34
N LEU A 65 17.41 9.75 53.82
CA LEU A 65 16.45 10.84 53.84
C LEU A 65 16.94 12.03 54.68
N ASP A 66 17.51 11.77 55.88
CA ASP A 66 18.12 12.80 56.73
C ASP A 66 19.29 13.53 56.04
N ALA A 67 20.05 12.82 55.21
CA ALA A 67 21.13 13.39 54.44
C ALA A 67 20.61 14.24 53.26
N LEU A 68 19.53 13.79 52.62
CA LEU A 68 18.87 14.45 51.49
C LEU A 68 18.24 15.79 51.90
N ASP A 69 17.63 15.86 53.08
CA ASP A 69 17.00 17.06 53.67
C ASP A 69 18.01 18.15 54.10
N SER A 70 19.32 17.89 54.00
CA SER A 70 20.33 18.79 54.54
C SER A 70 20.66 19.97 53.63
N GLU A 71 20.23 21.19 54.01
CA GLU A 71 20.58 22.44 53.31
C GLU A 71 22.10 22.76 53.22
N SER A 72 22.92 22.06 53.99
CA SER A 72 24.36 22.34 54.12
C SER A 72 25.27 21.42 53.30
N ARG A 73 24.69 20.41 52.65
CA ARG A 73 25.38 19.34 51.92
C ARG A 73 24.70 19.14 50.57
N SER A 74 25.47 18.82 49.54
CA SER A 74 24.91 18.45 48.23
C SER A 74 24.31 17.05 48.29
N SER A 75 23.29 16.80 47.49
CA SER A 75 22.57 15.50 47.41
C SER A 75 23.30 14.44 46.57
N SER A 76 24.62 14.36 46.72
CA SER A 76 25.45 13.37 46.03
C SER A 76 25.81 12.20 46.94
N PHE A 77 25.48 11.02 46.46
CA PHE A 77 25.73 9.70 47.03
C PHE A 77 26.50 8.83 46.02
N ALA A 78 27.24 9.46 45.11
CA ALA A 78 27.97 8.76 44.06
C ALA A 78 28.95 7.74 44.66
N GLY A 79 28.93 6.52 44.11
CA GLY A 79 29.73 5.39 44.58
C GLY A 79 29.37 4.85 45.96
N ALA A 80 28.22 5.22 46.52
CA ALA A 80 27.75 4.71 47.81
C ALA A 80 27.40 3.22 47.75
N TYR A 81 27.43 2.57 48.92
CA TYR A 81 26.78 1.29 49.16
C TYR A 81 25.49 1.52 49.96
N LEU A 82 24.38 0.93 49.50
CA LEU A 82 23.07 1.00 50.14
C LEU A 82 22.47 -0.41 50.18
N PRO A 83 21.98 -0.93 51.31
CA PRO A 83 21.39 -2.29 51.41
C PRO A 83 19.97 -2.40 50.80
N GLY A 84 19.55 -1.39 50.03
CA GLY A 84 18.16 -1.16 49.59
C GLY A 84 17.66 0.23 50.01
N LEU A 85 16.56 0.68 49.42
CA LEU A 85 15.91 1.96 49.69
C LEU A 85 14.39 1.77 49.79
N GLU A 86 13.83 1.90 51.00
CA GLU A 86 12.39 1.78 51.28
C GLU A 86 11.73 3.18 51.24
N LEU A 87 11.49 3.71 50.05
CA LEU A 87 11.07 5.10 49.84
C LEU A 87 9.59 5.25 49.42
N ALA A 88 8.77 4.21 49.58
CA ALA A 88 7.36 4.25 49.19
C ALA A 88 6.58 5.38 49.89
N ASP A 89 5.68 6.03 49.14
CA ASP A 89 4.88 7.19 49.54
C ASP A 89 5.68 8.42 50.02
N GLU A 90 7.01 8.46 49.80
CA GLU A 90 7.86 9.58 50.21
C GLU A 90 7.91 10.70 49.16
N VAL A 91 8.34 11.89 49.59
CA VAL A 91 8.66 13.02 48.71
C VAL A 91 10.18 13.16 48.61
N ILE A 92 10.73 12.87 47.45
CA ILE A 92 12.17 12.92 47.17
C ILE A 92 12.51 14.26 46.53
N ALA A 93 13.06 15.17 47.33
CA ALA A 93 13.48 16.50 46.91
C ALA A 93 14.89 16.80 47.44
N THR A 94 15.60 17.74 46.80
CA THR A 94 16.92 18.20 47.26
C THR A 94 16.87 19.68 47.64
N ALA A 95 17.54 20.04 48.72
CA ALA A 95 17.50 21.41 49.24
C ALA A 95 18.04 22.45 48.24
N ASP A 96 18.99 22.07 47.38
CA ASP A 96 19.61 22.91 46.35
C ASP A 96 19.00 22.72 44.95
N LYS A 97 17.96 21.88 44.83
CA LYS A 97 17.31 21.46 43.58
C LYS A 97 18.28 20.83 42.57
N GLN A 98 19.46 20.39 43.02
CA GLN A 98 20.36 19.61 42.19
C GLN A 98 19.83 18.18 42.04
N PRO A 99 20.25 17.45 41.00
CA PRO A 99 19.90 16.05 40.84
C PRO A 99 20.23 15.20 42.06
N LEU A 100 19.40 14.19 42.33
CA LEU A 100 19.76 13.10 43.20
C LEU A 100 20.84 12.25 42.50
N ASP A 101 22.09 12.39 42.95
CA ASP A 101 23.25 11.77 42.30
C ASP A 101 23.62 10.45 42.99
N LEU A 102 23.15 9.34 42.42
CA LEU A 102 23.41 7.95 42.83
C LEU A 102 24.36 7.24 41.83
N ARG A 103 25.11 8.00 41.01
CA ARG A 103 25.96 7.39 39.97
C ARG A 103 27.01 6.45 40.57
N GLY A 104 27.19 5.30 39.94
CA GLY A 104 28.14 4.27 40.38
C GLY A 104 27.84 3.64 41.74
N SER A 105 26.66 3.88 42.34
CA SER A 105 26.31 3.27 43.62
C SER A 105 26.01 1.78 43.48
N ILE A 106 26.27 1.02 44.54
CA ILE A 106 25.80 -0.36 44.68
C ILE A 106 24.59 -0.33 45.63
N ILE A 107 23.45 -0.75 45.12
CA ILE A 107 22.20 -0.88 45.87
C ILE A 107 21.92 -2.38 46.01
N ASP A 108 22.33 -2.96 47.14
CA ASP A 108 22.20 -4.39 47.42
C ASP A 108 20.83 -4.74 48.02
N GLY A 109 19.78 -4.46 47.26
CA GLY A 109 18.39 -4.66 47.63
C GLY A 109 17.47 -3.99 46.62
N ASP A 110 16.20 -3.83 47.00
CA ASP A 110 15.20 -3.16 46.18
C ASP A 110 15.31 -1.63 46.32
N ILE A 111 14.96 -0.91 45.26
CA ILE A 111 14.60 0.51 45.32
C ILE A 111 13.08 0.57 45.23
N ASP A 112 12.40 0.93 46.31
CA ASP A 112 10.94 1.04 46.35
C ASP A 112 10.52 2.52 46.38
N LEU A 113 10.07 3.04 45.24
CA LEU A 113 9.48 4.38 45.06
C LEU A 113 7.96 4.31 44.81
N THR A 114 7.29 3.22 45.19
CA THR A 114 5.85 3.08 44.96
C THR A 114 5.07 4.27 45.52
N GLY A 115 4.21 4.89 44.72
CA GLY A 115 3.38 6.04 45.11
C GLY A 115 4.14 7.32 45.46
N SER A 116 5.45 7.39 45.16
CA SER A 116 6.32 8.49 45.59
C SER A 116 6.26 9.69 44.65
N LEU A 117 6.57 10.87 45.16
CA LEU A 117 6.77 12.09 44.37
C LEU A 117 8.26 12.45 44.35
N ILE A 118 8.86 12.50 43.16
CA ILE A 118 10.28 12.82 42.96
C ILE A 118 10.37 14.17 42.25
N GLU A 119 10.76 15.22 42.98
CA GLU A 119 10.75 16.62 42.51
C GLU A 119 12.01 17.01 41.70
N VAL A 120 13.03 16.14 41.66
CA VAL A 120 14.35 16.44 41.09
C VAL A 120 14.83 15.34 40.14
N PRO A 121 15.76 15.61 39.21
CA PRO A 121 16.30 14.58 38.34
C PRO A 121 16.98 13.47 39.15
N VAL A 122 16.87 12.22 38.69
CA VAL A 122 17.52 11.06 39.30
C VAL A 122 18.64 10.56 38.40
N LEU A 123 19.86 10.47 38.93
CA LEU A 123 21.04 9.98 38.20
C LEU A 123 21.52 8.66 38.79
N LEU A 124 21.32 7.57 38.06
CA LEU A 124 21.76 6.22 38.40
C LEU A 124 22.84 5.70 37.46
N ASP A 125 23.49 6.57 36.68
CA ASP A 125 24.50 6.17 35.69
C ASP A 125 25.54 5.22 36.30
N GLY A 126 25.66 4.01 35.74
CA GLY A 126 26.57 2.97 36.19
C GLY A 126 26.32 2.42 37.59
N ALA A 127 25.15 2.69 38.17
CA ALA A 127 24.73 2.05 39.41
C ALA A 127 24.44 0.55 39.18
N SER A 128 24.56 -0.23 40.24
CA SER A 128 24.20 -1.65 40.26
C SER A 128 23.14 -1.90 41.32
N VAL A 129 21.95 -2.30 40.91
CA VAL A 129 20.83 -2.69 41.77
C VAL A 129 20.72 -4.22 41.76
N THR A 130 20.87 -4.87 42.92
CA THR A 130 20.78 -6.33 43.01
C THR A 130 19.34 -6.84 43.11
N GLY A 131 18.43 -6.01 43.63
CA GLY A 131 16.99 -6.27 43.71
C GLY A 131 16.19 -5.66 42.56
N GLU A 132 14.90 -5.39 42.82
CA GLU A 132 13.97 -4.76 41.88
C GLU A 132 13.95 -3.23 42.04
N PHE A 133 13.60 -2.52 40.97
CA PHE A 133 13.31 -1.10 41.00
C PHE A 133 11.80 -0.89 40.83
N LEU A 134 11.12 -0.67 41.94
CA LEU A 134 9.68 -0.46 42.03
C LEU A 134 9.38 1.04 42.00
N ALA A 135 8.49 1.47 41.11
CA ALA A 135 8.01 2.84 41.03
C ALA A 135 6.55 2.86 40.55
N GLU A 136 5.74 1.87 40.98
CA GLU A 136 4.31 1.81 40.65
C GLU A 136 3.61 3.08 41.16
N ASP A 137 2.79 3.70 40.31
CA ASP A 137 2.07 4.95 40.60
C ASP A 137 2.98 6.12 41.07
N ALA A 138 4.29 6.07 40.79
CA ALA A 138 5.22 7.13 41.15
C ALA A 138 5.12 8.33 40.17
N THR A 139 5.38 9.53 40.65
CA THR A 139 5.47 10.74 39.84
C THR A 139 6.88 11.31 39.89
N PHE A 140 7.56 11.36 38.75
CA PHE A 140 8.85 12.04 38.58
C PHE A 140 8.60 13.39 37.88
N GLU A 141 8.81 14.51 38.59
CA GLU A 141 8.67 15.86 38.02
C GLU A 141 9.88 16.30 37.17
N ALA A 142 10.86 15.41 37.01
CA ALA A 142 12.09 15.65 36.29
C ALA A 142 12.68 14.35 35.71
N PRO A 143 13.57 14.44 34.70
CA PRO A 143 14.03 13.28 33.97
C PRO A 143 14.84 12.28 34.80
N VAL A 144 14.86 11.03 34.33
CA VAL A 144 15.61 9.92 34.95
C VAL A 144 16.74 9.44 34.04
N SER A 145 17.92 9.24 34.62
CA SER A 145 19.10 8.70 33.94
C SER A 145 19.49 7.34 34.52
N LEU A 146 19.59 6.34 33.65
CA LEU A 146 19.92 4.93 33.94
C LEU A 146 21.05 4.43 33.01
N VAL A 147 21.92 5.34 32.57
CA VAL A 147 22.96 5.05 31.56
C VAL A 147 23.94 4.02 32.10
N GLY A 148 24.07 2.88 31.43
CA GLY A 148 24.94 1.78 31.88
C GLY A 148 24.56 1.22 33.26
N THR A 149 23.34 1.47 33.75
CA THR A 149 22.87 0.91 35.02
C THR A 149 22.64 -0.59 34.87
N ILE A 150 22.90 -1.36 35.92
CA ILE A 150 22.57 -2.80 35.96
C ILE A 150 21.47 -3.00 37.01
N VAL A 151 20.34 -3.56 36.61
CA VAL A 151 19.24 -3.96 37.50
C VAL A 151 19.05 -5.47 37.39
N ARG A 152 19.62 -6.22 38.35
CA ARG A 152 19.58 -7.69 38.29
C ARG A 152 18.16 -8.26 38.44
N GLY A 153 17.31 -7.58 39.21
CA GLY A 153 15.88 -7.83 39.26
C GLY A 153 15.18 -7.29 38.02
N GLY A 154 13.97 -6.76 38.18
CA GLY A 154 13.30 -6.01 37.13
C GLY A 154 12.95 -4.60 37.55
N MET A 155 12.38 -3.86 36.61
CA MET A 155 11.81 -2.54 36.84
C MET A 155 10.29 -2.62 36.74
N HIS A 156 9.59 -2.33 37.83
CA HIS A 156 8.13 -2.34 37.89
C HIS A 156 7.59 -0.93 38.11
N TRP A 157 7.28 -0.24 37.01
CA TRP A 157 6.94 1.19 36.99
C TRP A 157 5.52 1.42 36.49
N GLN A 158 4.65 0.42 36.68
CA GLN A 158 3.29 0.46 36.17
C GLN A 158 2.59 1.78 36.57
N ALA A 159 1.97 2.44 35.59
CA ALA A 159 1.25 3.71 35.77
C ALA A 159 2.08 4.88 36.37
N ALA A 160 3.42 4.82 36.29
CA ALA A 160 4.25 5.96 36.66
C ALA A 160 4.13 7.11 35.64
N ASP A 161 4.24 8.35 36.13
CA ASP A 161 4.29 9.57 35.33
C ASP A 161 5.69 10.17 35.41
N ILE A 162 6.36 10.38 34.28
CA ILE A 162 7.73 10.91 34.21
C ILE A 162 7.79 12.16 33.33
N ALA A 163 8.26 13.26 33.89
CA ALA A 163 8.52 14.49 33.14
C ALA A 163 9.98 14.57 32.66
N GLY A 164 10.19 15.08 31.46
CA GLY A 164 11.51 15.39 30.91
C GLY A 164 12.25 14.22 30.27
N GLY A 165 11.67 13.02 30.24
CA GLY A 165 12.21 11.85 29.54
C GLY A 165 13.01 10.86 30.40
N VAL A 166 13.40 9.74 29.79
CA VAL A 166 14.26 8.71 30.39
C VAL A 166 15.40 8.37 29.44
N VAL A 167 16.64 8.49 29.94
CA VAL A 167 17.84 8.04 29.20
C VAL A 167 18.46 6.85 29.89
N ALA A 168 18.50 5.74 29.19
CA ALA A 168 18.87 4.42 29.68
C ALA A 168 19.66 3.64 28.62
N ASN A 169 20.49 4.35 27.83
CA ASN A 169 21.38 3.68 26.89
C ASN A 169 22.37 2.78 27.65
N GLU A 170 22.63 1.59 27.10
CA GLU A 170 23.42 0.52 27.73
C GLU A 170 22.87 0.01 29.08
N LEU A 171 21.58 0.21 29.39
CA LEU A 171 20.93 -0.41 30.56
C LEU A 171 20.95 -1.94 30.43
N ASP A 172 21.31 -2.65 31.50
CA ASP A 172 21.15 -4.10 31.62
C ASP A 172 20.11 -4.38 32.71
N ALA A 173 18.95 -4.92 32.35
CA ALA A 173 17.89 -5.22 33.31
C ALA A 173 17.26 -6.60 33.10
N GLY A 174 16.75 -7.22 34.17
CA GLY A 174 16.07 -8.51 34.05
C GLY A 174 14.79 -8.43 33.23
N TYR A 175 13.83 -7.59 33.61
CA TYR A 175 12.59 -7.33 32.88
C TYR A 175 12.09 -5.91 33.14
N LEU A 176 11.30 -5.34 32.22
CA LEU A 176 10.64 -4.04 32.37
C LEU A 176 9.12 -4.21 32.29
N ASP A 177 8.41 -3.81 33.34
CA ASP A 177 6.95 -3.72 33.37
C ASP A 177 6.52 -2.26 33.54
N TRP A 178 6.30 -1.60 32.41
CA TRP A 178 6.01 -0.18 32.25
C TRP A 178 4.62 0.03 31.63
N ARG A 179 3.70 -0.88 31.95
CA ARG A 179 2.32 -0.79 31.45
C ARG A 179 1.66 0.48 31.97
N GLY A 180 1.07 1.26 31.06
CA GLY A 180 0.38 2.50 31.40
C GLY A 180 1.29 3.64 31.86
N VAL A 181 2.61 3.55 31.65
CA VAL A 181 3.54 4.63 31.97
C VAL A 181 3.30 5.81 31.03
N THR A 182 3.34 7.03 31.58
CA THR A 182 3.35 8.28 30.81
C THR A 182 4.73 8.90 30.90
N VAL A 183 5.34 9.24 29.76
CA VAL A 183 6.59 10.01 29.71
C VAL A 183 6.38 11.27 28.89
N ASP A 184 6.49 12.43 29.54
CA ASP A 184 6.54 13.73 28.87
C ASP A 184 7.99 14.05 28.46
N GLY A 185 8.42 13.47 27.35
CA GLY A 185 9.76 13.55 26.79
C GLY A 185 10.20 12.22 26.17
N PRO A 186 11.43 12.13 25.65
CA PRO A 186 11.88 10.94 24.95
C PRO A 186 12.26 9.82 25.91
N ILE A 187 12.16 8.58 25.42
CA ILE A 187 12.68 7.38 26.06
C ILE A 187 13.80 6.81 25.19
N VAL A 188 15.00 6.65 25.75
CA VAL A 188 16.16 6.11 25.04
C VAL A 188 16.73 4.89 25.76
N PHE A 189 16.61 3.72 25.14
CA PHE A 189 17.18 2.45 25.60
C PHE A 189 18.24 1.90 24.63
N ASP A 190 18.87 2.77 23.85
CA ASP A 190 19.82 2.34 22.83
C ASP A 190 20.92 1.46 23.40
N SER A 191 21.20 0.34 22.73
CA SER A 191 22.18 -0.67 23.17
C SER A 191 21.90 -1.26 24.56
N ALA A 192 20.68 -1.14 25.09
CA ALA A 192 20.28 -1.83 26.31
C ALA A 192 20.13 -3.35 26.08
N ALA A 193 20.17 -4.11 27.17
CA ALA A 193 19.97 -5.55 27.18
C ALA A 193 18.94 -5.94 28.24
N PHE A 194 18.01 -6.82 27.85
CA PHE A 194 16.97 -7.30 28.74
C PHE A 194 16.91 -8.83 28.72
N ALA A 195 17.12 -9.45 29.89
CA ALA A 195 17.10 -10.91 30.04
C ALA A 195 15.69 -11.53 29.90
N SER A 196 14.66 -10.69 29.77
CA SER A 196 13.27 -11.08 29.68
C SER A 196 12.49 -9.98 28.95
N SER A 197 11.25 -9.76 29.37
CA SER A 197 10.24 -9.03 28.63
C SER A 197 10.25 -7.54 28.90
N LEU A 198 9.93 -6.75 27.87
CA LEU A 198 9.60 -5.34 27.98
C LEU A 198 8.10 -5.16 27.73
N LYS A 199 7.40 -4.55 28.68
CA LYS A 199 5.97 -4.24 28.57
C LYS A 199 5.76 -2.74 28.62
N LEU A 200 5.40 -2.16 27.49
CA LEU A 200 5.03 -0.75 27.31
C LEU A 200 3.53 -0.57 27.03
N ALA A 201 2.76 -1.66 27.08
CA ALA A 201 1.36 -1.66 26.69
C ALA A 201 0.55 -0.54 27.37
N ARG A 202 -0.22 0.20 26.56
CA ARG A 202 -1.07 1.33 26.96
C ARG A 202 -0.32 2.51 27.58
N GLY A 203 1.00 2.60 27.39
CA GLY A 203 1.78 3.78 27.76
C GLY A 203 1.62 4.92 26.77
N GLU A 204 2.11 6.09 27.16
CA GLU A 204 2.15 7.30 26.35
C GLU A 204 3.56 7.90 26.43
N VAL A 205 4.19 8.17 25.29
CA VAL A 205 5.47 8.86 25.16
C VAL A 205 5.22 10.11 24.32
N SER A 206 5.45 11.30 24.87
CA SER A 206 5.13 12.56 24.15
C SER A 206 6.12 12.90 23.03
N ASP A 207 7.26 12.22 22.98
CA ASP A 207 8.37 12.42 22.05
C ASP A 207 8.88 11.05 21.54
N ASP A 208 10.13 10.93 21.09
CA ASP A 208 10.71 9.70 20.53
C ASP A 208 10.81 8.52 21.52
N LEU A 209 10.58 7.31 21.03
CA LEU A 209 10.93 6.04 21.67
C LEU A 209 12.05 5.34 20.89
N SER A 210 13.21 5.19 21.52
CA SER A 210 14.37 4.56 20.92
C SER A 210 14.75 3.27 21.64
N LEU A 211 14.77 2.17 20.89
CA LEU A 211 15.21 0.82 21.27
C LEU A 211 16.29 0.34 20.28
N ALA A 212 17.12 1.27 19.76
CA ALA A 212 18.06 0.95 18.70
C ALA A 212 19.20 0.06 19.23
N GLU A 213 19.54 -0.99 18.48
CA GLU A 213 20.54 -2.00 18.87
C GLU A 213 20.29 -2.63 20.26
N THR A 214 19.05 -2.61 20.75
CA THR A 214 18.66 -3.27 22.00
C THR A 214 18.50 -4.78 21.80
N THR A 215 18.84 -5.58 22.81
CA THR A 215 18.65 -7.05 22.77
C THR A 215 17.65 -7.53 23.83
N PHE A 216 16.71 -8.39 23.41
CA PHE A 216 15.72 -9.04 24.27
C PHE A 216 15.77 -10.56 24.14
N ASP A 217 15.90 -11.26 25.27
CA ASP A 217 15.85 -12.74 25.30
C ASP A 217 14.42 -13.30 25.11
N TRP A 218 13.38 -12.45 25.19
CA TRP A 218 11.97 -12.83 25.11
C TRP A 218 11.15 -11.82 24.27
N HIS A 219 9.94 -11.46 24.72
CA HIS A 219 8.99 -10.65 23.96
C HIS A 219 8.95 -9.17 24.39
N ILE A 220 8.58 -8.32 23.44
CA ILE A 220 8.19 -6.92 23.64
C ILE A 220 6.66 -6.83 23.49
N ASP A 221 5.97 -6.25 24.47
CA ASP A 221 4.54 -5.94 24.41
C ASP A 221 4.34 -4.43 24.52
N ALA A 222 4.18 -3.77 23.37
CA ALA A 222 3.86 -2.37 23.20
C ALA A 222 2.40 -2.18 22.72
N THR A 223 1.50 -3.14 23.01
CA THR A 223 0.10 -3.09 22.57
C THR A 223 -0.58 -1.79 23.00
N LYS A 224 -1.15 -1.05 22.04
CA LYS A 224 -1.80 0.25 22.24
C LYS A 224 -0.90 1.31 22.88
N LEU A 225 0.39 1.29 22.58
CA LEU A 225 1.28 2.38 22.91
C LEU A 225 0.92 3.62 22.07
N THR A 226 1.15 4.82 22.61
CA THR A 226 1.12 6.08 21.84
C THR A 226 2.49 6.74 21.91
N VAL A 227 3.03 7.14 20.76
CA VAL A 227 4.33 7.82 20.64
C VAL A 227 4.15 9.09 19.81
N GLY A 228 4.47 10.25 20.40
CA GLY A 228 4.34 11.56 19.76
C GLY A 228 5.48 11.92 18.80
N GLY A 229 6.59 11.16 18.85
CA GLY A 229 7.71 11.25 17.92
C GLY A 229 7.90 9.97 17.10
N ASP A 230 9.15 9.62 16.87
CA ASP A 230 9.55 8.43 16.11
C ASP A 230 9.66 7.19 17.03
N ILE A 231 9.42 6.00 16.47
CA ILE A 231 9.85 4.72 17.05
C ILE A 231 11.08 4.22 16.30
N ALA A 232 12.22 4.11 17.00
CA ALA A 232 13.46 3.57 16.45
C ALA A 232 13.77 2.18 17.03
N LEU A 233 13.62 1.14 16.20
CA LEU A 233 13.95 -0.26 16.47
C LEU A 233 15.12 -0.75 15.60
N SER A 234 15.89 0.16 15.01
CA SER A 234 16.94 -0.19 14.06
C SER A 234 18.00 -1.07 14.72
N GLY A 235 18.27 -2.24 14.13
CA GLY A 235 19.23 -3.21 14.67
C GLY A 235 18.82 -3.88 15.97
N LEU A 236 17.56 -3.74 16.41
CA LEU A 236 17.04 -4.45 17.59
C LEU A 236 17.02 -5.96 17.33
N THR A 237 17.33 -6.75 18.36
CA THR A 237 17.20 -8.21 18.33
C THR A 237 16.25 -8.67 19.43
N ALA A 238 15.24 -9.47 19.08
CA ALA A 238 14.35 -10.13 20.03
C ALA A 238 14.27 -11.63 19.72
N ASP A 239 14.64 -12.48 20.68
CA ASP A 239 14.52 -13.95 20.53
C ASP A 239 13.04 -14.40 20.48
N GLY A 240 12.13 -13.61 21.05
CA GLY A 240 10.69 -13.85 21.08
C GLY A 240 9.90 -12.98 20.10
N ASN A 241 8.66 -12.66 20.47
CA ASN A 241 7.75 -11.85 19.66
C ASN A 241 7.90 -10.35 19.96
N ILE A 242 7.54 -9.50 19.00
CA ILE A 242 7.29 -8.08 19.23
C ILE A 242 5.83 -7.74 18.89
N ASP A 243 5.10 -7.18 19.84
CA ASP A 243 3.68 -6.85 19.69
C ASP A 243 3.50 -5.32 19.78
N PHE A 244 3.27 -4.67 18.65
CA PHE A 244 2.92 -3.24 18.52
C PHE A 244 1.46 -3.05 18.10
N VAL A 245 0.60 -4.04 18.33
CA VAL A 245 -0.80 -4.04 17.90
C VAL A 245 -1.55 -2.80 18.39
N GLY A 246 -2.16 -2.07 17.45
CA GLY A 246 -2.95 -0.87 17.72
C GLY A 246 -2.14 0.32 18.27
N THR A 247 -0.83 0.35 18.04
CA THR A 247 0.05 1.47 18.39
C THR A 247 -0.20 2.67 17.47
N ASP A 248 -0.17 3.87 18.05
CA ASP A 248 -0.23 5.15 17.31
C ASP A 248 1.12 5.84 17.40
N VAL A 249 1.71 6.17 16.26
CA VAL A 249 3.00 6.82 16.11
C VAL A 249 2.78 8.08 15.28
N ASP A 250 3.07 9.25 15.82
CA ASP A 250 2.93 10.51 15.08
C ASP A 250 4.05 10.68 14.03
N GLY A 251 5.25 10.15 14.32
CA GLY A 251 6.42 10.17 13.45
C GLY A 251 6.65 8.87 12.65
N ASP A 252 7.93 8.57 12.39
CA ASP A 252 8.39 7.41 11.64
C ASP A 252 8.50 6.16 12.52
N ALA A 253 8.37 4.98 11.90
CA ALA A 253 8.70 3.69 12.52
C ALA A 253 9.90 3.07 11.77
N ASP A 254 11.08 3.10 12.39
CA ASP A 254 12.32 2.56 11.84
C ASP A 254 12.62 1.18 12.42
N MET A 255 12.47 0.15 11.59
CA MET A 255 12.72 -1.27 11.89
C MET A 255 13.84 -1.85 11.04
N ARG A 256 14.73 -1.00 10.51
CA ARG A 256 15.81 -1.47 9.63
C ARG A 256 16.73 -2.43 10.37
N LYS A 257 17.04 -3.58 9.76
CA LYS A 257 17.89 -4.63 10.35
C LYS A 257 17.36 -5.17 11.69
N LEU A 258 16.07 -5.05 11.93
CA LEU A 258 15.40 -5.72 13.05
C LEU A 258 15.53 -7.24 12.88
N GLU A 259 15.86 -7.94 13.96
CA GLU A 259 15.90 -9.41 14.03
C GLU A 259 14.88 -9.91 15.07
N VAL A 260 13.90 -10.71 14.65
CA VAL A 260 12.86 -11.28 15.50
C VAL A 260 12.80 -12.79 15.32
N GLY A 261 13.08 -13.55 16.38
CA GLY A 261 13.02 -15.02 16.40
C GLY A 261 11.58 -15.58 16.45
N GLY A 262 10.60 -14.73 16.77
CA GLY A 262 9.18 -15.04 16.77
C GLY A 262 8.36 -14.19 15.80
N ASP A 263 7.15 -13.82 16.21
CA ASP A 263 6.22 -12.99 15.43
C ASP A 263 6.48 -11.48 15.66
N ALA A 264 6.30 -10.67 14.63
CA ALA A 264 6.28 -9.21 14.70
C ALA A 264 4.89 -8.70 14.28
N GLU A 265 4.09 -8.26 15.25
CA GLU A 265 2.68 -7.92 15.07
C GLU A 265 2.46 -6.40 15.17
N TRP A 266 2.10 -5.79 14.05
CA TRP A 266 1.81 -4.36 13.85
C TRP A 266 0.38 -4.13 13.33
N ASP A 267 -0.51 -5.09 13.56
CA ASP A 267 -1.90 -5.00 13.17
C ASP A 267 -2.59 -3.77 13.77
N HIS A 268 -3.47 -3.13 13.00
CA HIS A 268 -4.23 -1.94 13.38
C HIS A 268 -3.40 -0.73 13.81
N THR A 269 -2.12 -0.68 13.43
CA THR A 269 -1.23 0.44 13.76
C THR A 269 -1.51 1.66 12.90
N SER A 270 -1.20 2.83 13.44
CA SER A 270 -1.30 4.13 12.79
C SER A 270 0.06 4.79 12.87
N ILE A 271 0.70 5.01 11.72
CA ILE A 271 2.03 5.62 11.61
C ILE A 271 1.85 6.90 10.78
N GLY A 272 2.12 8.05 11.39
CA GLY A 272 2.03 9.37 10.77
C GLY A 272 3.12 9.61 9.73
N GLY A 273 4.31 9.05 9.98
CA GLY A 273 5.49 9.07 9.11
C GLY A 273 5.66 7.80 8.25
N GLU A 274 6.90 7.52 7.89
CA GLU A 274 7.32 6.37 7.08
C GLU A 274 7.46 5.10 7.93
N LEU A 275 7.24 3.93 7.32
CA LEU A 275 7.58 2.63 7.88
C LEU A 275 8.80 2.06 7.14
N LEU A 276 9.93 1.94 7.83
CA LEU A 276 11.22 1.55 7.26
C LEU A 276 11.72 0.24 7.87
N ALA A 277 11.47 -0.89 7.21
CA ALA A 277 11.82 -2.24 7.65
C ALA A 277 12.81 -2.93 6.68
N SER A 278 13.73 -2.17 6.07
CA SER A 278 14.75 -2.74 5.17
C SER A 278 15.68 -3.70 5.91
N ASP A 279 16.07 -4.78 5.24
CA ASP A 279 16.99 -5.80 5.73
C ASP A 279 16.57 -6.43 7.08
N CYS A 280 15.27 -6.42 7.42
CA CYS A 280 14.79 -7.08 8.65
C CYS A 280 14.65 -8.60 8.45
N SER A 281 14.77 -9.36 9.54
CA SER A 281 14.59 -10.81 9.59
C SER A 281 13.53 -11.15 10.64
N ILE A 282 12.43 -11.76 10.23
CA ILE A 282 11.35 -12.20 11.10
C ILE A 282 11.12 -13.69 10.86
N ASP A 283 11.51 -14.53 11.81
CA ASP A 283 11.42 -16.00 11.71
C ASP A 283 9.95 -16.48 11.70
N GLY A 284 9.08 -15.77 12.40
CA GLY A 284 7.65 -16.05 12.49
C GLY A 284 6.82 -15.27 11.47
N LYS A 285 5.69 -14.74 11.94
CA LYS A 285 4.76 -13.92 11.14
C LYS A 285 5.09 -12.44 11.28
N ALA A 286 4.91 -11.70 10.20
CA ALA A 286 4.96 -10.26 10.13
C ALA A 286 3.54 -9.74 9.86
N GLY A 287 2.84 -9.31 10.91
CA GLY A 287 1.45 -8.81 10.84
C GLY A 287 1.40 -7.31 10.66
N PHE A 288 0.68 -6.85 9.63
CA PHE A 288 0.41 -5.44 9.32
C PHE A 288 -1.04 -5.28 8.82
N ASP A 289 -1.96 -6.16 9.27
CA ASP A 289 -3.36 -6.09 8.85
C ASP A 289 -3.97 -4.77 9.34
N ASP A 290 -4.63 -4.04 8.42
CA ASP A 290 -5.26 -2.74 8.70
C ASP A 290 -4.27 -1.69 9.28
N ALA A 291 -2.98 -1.82 8.98
CA ALA A 291 -1.99 -0.79 9.30
C ALA A 291 -2.13 0.43 8.36
N GLN A 292 -2.01 1.64 8.93
CA GLN A 292 -2.10 2.91 8.19
C GLN A 292 -0.77 3.64 8.23
N ILE A 293 -0.08 3.74 7.08
CA ILE A 293 1.22 4.41 6.94
C ILE A 293 1.01 5.69 6.15
N ARG A 294 0.99 6.84 6.83
CA ARG A 294 0.61 8.13 6.24
C ARG A 294 1.79 8.94 5.73
N GLY A 295 3.02 8.62 6.13
CA GLY A 295 4.21 9.23 5.58
C GLY A 295 4.79 8.38 4.45
N GLY A 296 4.87 8.99 3.27
CA GLY A 296 5.75 8.75 2.10
C GLY A 296 6.11 7.33 1.60
N ALA A 297 6.33 6.37 2.48
CA ALA A 297 6.93 5.09 2.18
C ALA A 297 6.61 4.02 3.22
N CYS A 298 6.35 2.80 2.72
CA CYS A 298 6.34 1.56 3.48
C CYS A 298 7.35 0.62 2.80
N VAL A 299 8.47 0.33 3.48
CA VAL A 299 9.67 -0.27 2.86
C VAL A 299 10.11 -1.52 3.60
N PHE A 300 10.20 -2.64 2.89
CA PHE A 300 10.65 -3.96 3.32
C PHE A 300 11.74 -4.51 2.38
N ASP A 301 12.50 -3.62 1.74
CA ASP A 301 13.55 -4.01 0.80
C ASP A 301 14.57 -4.92 1.49
N GLY A 302 14.86 -6.07 0.90
CA GLY A 302 15.79 -7.07 1.45
C GLY A 302 15.30 -7.81 2.70
N ALA A 303 14.03 -7.66 3.09
CA ALA A 303 13.49 -8.35 4.26
C ALA A 303 13.38 -9.87 4.07
N GLU A 304 13.57 -10.63 5.14
CA GLU A 304 13.36 -12.08 5.20
C GLU A 304 12.23 -12.41 6.19
N ILE A 305 11.14 -13.03 5.71
CA ILE A 305 9.96 -13.34 6.53
C ILE A 305 9.63 -14.84 6.43
N GLY A 306 9.58 -15.51 7.58
CA GLY A 306 9.51 -16.97 7.70
C GLY A 306 8.13 -17.59 7.43
N GLU A 307 7.10 -17.22 8.19
CA GLU A 307 5.79 -17.91 8.12
C GLU A 307 4.74 -17.20 7.29
N LYS A 308 4.48 -15.92 7.56
CA LYS A 308 3.44 -15.15 6.88
C LYS A 308 3.77 -13.66 6.93
N ALA A 309 3.65 -12.97 5.81
CA ALA A 309 3.61 -11.51 5.76
C ALA A 309 2.16 -11.07 5.48
N ASP A 310 1.51 -10.49 6.48
CA ASP A 310 0.10 -10.07 6.39
C ASP A 310 -0.02 -8.56 6.22
N PHE A 311 -0.06 -8.10 4.98
CA PHE A 311 -0.37 -6.71 4.61
C PHE A 311 -1.84 -6.55 4.18
N ALA A 312 -2.74 -7.43 4.67
CA ALA A 312 -4.15 -7.29 4.36
C ALA A 312 -4.66 -5.92 4.82
N SER A 313 -5.51 -5.29 4.02
CA SER A 313 -6.11 -3.98 4.33
C SER A 313 -5.12 -2.84 4.61
N VAL A 314 -3.81 -3.01 4.35
CA VAL A 314 -2.82 -1.96 4.57
C VAL A 314 -3.17 -0.73 3.73
N ALA A 315 -3.03 0.45 4.32
CA ALA A 315 -3.31 1.71 3.65
C ALA A 315 -2.05 2.60 3.62
N VAL A 316 -1.61 2.94 2.40
CA VAL A 316 -0.53 3.90 2.15
C VAL A 316 -1.08 5.05 1.29
N PRO A 317 -1.80 6.02 1.90
CA PRO A 317 -2.49 7.08 1.17
C PRO A 317 -1.55 8.13 0.55
N GLU A 318 -0.33 8.23 1.03
CA GLU A 318 0.65 9.19 0.54
C GLU A 318 2.00 8.49 0.41
N GLY A 319 2.20 7.67 -0.63
CA GLY A 319 3.51 7.02 -0.75
C GLY A 319 3.55 5.71 -1.51
N ARG A 320 4.74 5.13 -1.54
CA ARG A 320 5.03 3.85 -2.20
C ARG A 320 5.06 2.70 -1.20
N PHE A 321 4.80 1.50 -1.69
CA PHE A 321 5.14 0.25 -1.01
C PHE A 321 6.33 -0.39 -1.73
N SER A 322 7.34 -0.84 -1.00
CA SER A 322 8.54 -1.46 -1.58
C SER A 322 8.92 -2.70 -0.77
N ALA A 323 9.14 -3.82 -1.41
CA ALA A 323 9.76 -5.01 -0.84
C ALA A 323 10.68 -5.66 -1.89
N MET A 324 11.56 -4.83 -2.46
CA MET A 324 12.51 -5.26 -3.47
C MET A 324 13.48 -6.27 -2.88
N GLU A 325 13.76 -7.36 -3.60
CA GLU A 325 14.70 -8.41 -3.15
C GLU A 325 14.32 -9.07 -1.80
N ALA A 326 13.08 -8.90 -1.34
CA ALA A 326 12.59 -9.55 -0.14
C ALA A 326 12.34 -11.05 -0.36
N VAL A 327 12.56 -11.85 0.67
CA VAL A 327 12.34 -13.30 0.66
C VAL A 327 11.19 -13.65 1.60
N PHE A 328 10.10 -14.15 1.02
CA PHE A 328 8.94 -14.62 1.77
C PHE A 328 8.90 -16.15 1.72
N HIS A 329 9.23 -16.78 2.85
CA HIS A 329 9.24 -18.24 2.97
C HIS A 329 7.84 -18.84 3.04
N GLY A 330 6.87 -18.08 3.55
CA GLY A 330 5.47 -18.48 3.63
C GLY A 330 4.52 -17.55 2.89
N GLU A 331 3.29 -17.41 3.39
CA GLU A 331 2.23 -16.72 2.65
C GLU A 331 2.39 -15.19 2.70
N VAL A 332 2.03 -14.51 1.61
CA VAL A 332 2.05 -13.04 1.51
C VAL A 332 0.64 -12.55 1.19
N TRP A 333 0.11 -11.62 1.97
CA TRP A 333 -1.27 -11.15 1.85
C TRP A 333 -1.30 -9.65 1.64
N PHE A 334 -1.92 -9.20 0.54
CA PHE A 334 -2.27 -7.79 0.27
C PHE A 334 -3.78 -7.66 0.03
N THR A 335 -4.57 -8.56 0.61
CA THR A 335 -6.01 -8.59 0.32
C THR A 335 -6.66 -7.29 0.82
N HIS A 336 -7.39 -6.57 -0.04
CA HIS A 336 -7.98 -5.25 0.27
C HIS A 336 -6.97 -4.13 0.59
N ALA A 337 -5.69 -4.30 0.26
CA ALA A 337 -4.71 -3.22 0.39
C ALA A 337 -5.07 -2.03 -0.51
N VAL A 338 -4.78 -0.82 -0.05
CA VAL A 338 -4.92 0.43 -0.80
C VAL A 338 -3.60 1.19 -0.77
N ILE A 339 -2.91 1.25 -1.90
CA ILE A 339 -1.59 1.87 -2.02
C ILE A 339 -1.65 2.93 -3.11
N GLU A 340 -1.47 4.19 -2.74
CA GLU A 340 -1.65 5.32 -3.65
C GLU A 340 -0.47 5.48 -4.64
N GLY A 341 0.76 5.24 -4.18
CA GLY A 341 1.96 5.27 -5.00
C GLY A 341 2.37 3.90 -5.53
N MET A 342 3.59 3.82 -6.06
CA MET A 342 4.12 2.60 -6.68
C MET A 342 4.20 1.44 -5.67
N THR A 343 3.88 0.23 -6.13
CA THR A 343 4.15 -1.02 -5.40
C THR A 343 5.28 -1.76 -6.11
N ASP A 344 6.47 -1.78 -5.51
CA ASP A 344 7.65 -2.45 -6.07
C ASP A 344 7.99 -3.72 -5.27
N LEU A 345 7.77 -4.88 -5.89
CA LEU A 345 8.14 -6.20 -5.38
C LEU A 345 9.18 -6.85 -6.32
N SER A 346 9.94 -6.04 -7.06
CA SER A 346 10.90 -6.57 -8.03
C SER A 346 11.98 -7.43 -7.36
N ARG A 347 12.33 -8.53 -8.02
CA ARG A 347 13.29 -9.54 -7.55
C ARG A 347 12.95 -10.17 -6.19
N ALA A 348 11.71 -10.04 -5.71
CA ALA A 348 11.27 -10.75 -4.52
C ALA A 348 11.14 -12.26 -4.81
N VAL A 349 11.30 -13.07 -3.76
CA VAL A 349 11.12 -14.52 -3.79
C VAL A 349 9.86 -14.89 -3.00
N PHE A 350 8.92 -15.57 -3.67
CA PHE A 350 7.68 -16.06 -3.07
C PHE A 350 7.68 -17.59 -2.99
N ASN A 351 8.05 -18.12 -1.82
CA ASN A 351 8.02 -19.57 -1.58
C ASN A 351 6.62 -20.07 -1.17
N GLY A 352 5.81 -19.19 -0.58
CA GLY A 352 4.42 -19.48 -0.23
C GLY A 352 3.40 -18.79 -1.13
N ALA A 353 2.13 -19.00 -0.80
CA ALA A 353 1.01 -18.43 -1.52
C ALA A 353 0.98 -16.89 -1.41
N THR A 354 0.87 -16.20 -2.54
CA THR A 354 0.91 -14.74 -2.64
C THR A 354 -0.43 -14.18 -3.11
N HIS A 355 -1.12 -13.48 -2.22
CA HIS A 355 -2.47 -12.95 -2.40
C HIS A 355 -2.46 -11.44 -2.63
N LEU A 356 -2.26 -11.01 -3.86
CA LEU A 356 -2.42 -9.62 -4.32
C LEU A 356 -3.85 -9.33 -4.81
N ARG A 357 -4.85 -9.98 -4.22
CA ARG A 357 -6.25 -10.02 -4.68
C ARG A 357 -7.12 -8.97 -4.00
N ASP A 358 -8.21 -8.58 -4.65
CA ASP A 358 -9.19 -7.62 -4.13
C ASP A 358 -8.53 -6.30 -3.63
N ALA A 359 -7.39 -5.92 -4.22
CA ALA A 359 -6.56 -4.78 -3.81
C ALA A 359 -6.64 -3.62 -4.81
N ASP A 360 -6.49 -2.39 -4.33
CA ASP A 360 -6.46 -1.19 -5.15
C ASP A 360 -5.02 -0.62 -5.17
N PHE A 361 -4.32 -0.84 -6.28
CA PHE A 361 -3.02 -0.25 -6.57
C PHE A 361 -3.23 0.99 -7.45
N CYS A 362 -3.13 2.19 -6.88
CA CYS A 362 -3.47 3.43 -7.59
C CYS A 362 -2.35 3.97 -8.48
N ALA A 363 -1.19 3.31 -8.51
CA ALA A 363 -0.09 3.61 -9.42
C ALA A 363 0.50 2.32 -10.04
N ASP A 364 1.79 2.33 -10.36
CA ASP A 364 2.49 1.22 -11.02
C ASP A 364 2.74 0.06 -10.04
N VAL A 365 2.61 -1.18 -10.54
CA VAL A 365 2.95 -2.41 -9.81
C VAL A 365 4.07 -3.13 -10.55
N SER A 366 5.17 -3.40 -9.86
CA SER A 366 6.34 -4.08 -10.38
C SER A 366 6.56 -5.41 -9.65
N LEU A 367 6.42 -6.52 -10.38
CA LEU A 367 6.83 -7.89 -10.02
C LEU A 367 8.03 -8.33 -10.88
N ARG A 368 8.80 -7.37 -11.42
CA ARG A 368 9.88 -7.66 -12.37
C ARG A 368 10.91 -8.61 -11.75
N GLY A 369 11.21 -9.71 -12.45
CA GLY A 369 12.22 -10.68 -12.02
C GLY A 369 11.89 -11.41 -10.71
N VAL A 370 10.61 -11.47 -10.32
CA VAL A 370 10.15 -12.27 -9.17
C VAL A 370 10.37 -13.76 -9.43
N GLU A 371 10.73 -14.50 -8.39
CA GLU A 371 10.77 -15.98 -8.41
C GLU A 371 9.65 -16.51 -7.50
N GLY A 372 8.60 -17.10 -8.08
CA GLY A 372 7.41 -17.57 -7.36
C GLY A 372 7.16 -19.07 -7.52
N THR A 373 7.44 -19.84 -6.47
CA THR A 373 7.11 -21.28 -6.42
C THR A 373 5.72 -21.53 -5.82
N GLY A 374 5.21 -20.57 -5.04
CA GLY A 374 3.84 -20.57 -4.54
C GLY A 374 2.81 -20.07 -5.56
N GLN A 375 1.53 -20.18 -5.21
CA GLN A 375 0.43 -19.67 -6.04
C GLN A 375 0.33 -18.15 -5.90
N THR A 376 0.37 -17.42 -7.03
CA THR A 376 0.18 -15.97 -7.06
C THR A 376 -1.20 -15.60 -7.58
N TRP A 377 -1.96 -14.82 -6.81
CA TRP A 377 -3.34 -14.42 -7.12
C TRP A 377 -3.50 -12.90 -7.15
N MET A 378 -4.07 -12.39 -8.25
CA MET A 378 -4.42 -10.97 -8.39
C MET A 378 -5.91 -10.76 -8.69
N ALA A 379 -6.76 -11.72 -8.32
CA ALA A 379 -8.17 -11.70 -8.69
C ALA A 379 -8.90 -10.52 -8.03
N GLY A 380 -9.69 -9.77 -8.81
CA GLY A 380 -10.51 -8.67 -8.28
C GLY A 380 -9.75 -7.36 -8.04
N SER A 381 -8.43 -7.33 -8.24
CA SER A 381 -7.61 -6.14 -8.01
C SER A 381 -7.66 -5.14 -9.17
N THR A 382 -7.43 -3.87 -8.85
CA THR A 382 -7.32 -2.78 -9.82
C THR A 382 -5.90 -2.22 -9.78
N ILE A 383 -5.30 -2.03 -10.95
CA ILE A 383 -4.01 -1.37 -11.12
C ILE A 383 -4.24 -0.16 -12.02
N THR A 384 -4.08 1.04 -11.47
CA THR A 384 -4.32 2.29 -12.22
C THR A 384 -3.13 2.64 -13.11
N GLY A 385 -1.92 2.32 -12.69
CA GLY A 385 -0.69 2.51 -13.45
C GLY A 385 -0.34 1.33 -14.35
N GLN A 386 0.95 1.18 -14.61
CA GLN A 386 1.55 0.07 -15.34
C GLN A 386 1.65 -1.18 -14.46
N PHE A 387 1.65 -2.35 -15.11
CA PHE A 387 1.96 -3.63 -14.48
C PHE A 387 3.18 -4.23 -15.17
N ASP A 388 4.27 -4.50 -14.45
CA ASP A 388 5.49 -5.09 -15.00
C ASP A 388 5.82 -6.37 -14.22
N CYS A 389 5.75 -7.54 -14.87
CA CYS A 389 6.31 -8.79 -14.35
C CYS A 389 7.33 -9.40 -15.32
N SER A 390 8.01 -8.54 -16.09
CA SER A 390 9.02 -8.96 -17.05
C SER A 390 10.14 -9.76 -16.40
N GLY A 391 10.56 -10.83 -17.06
CA GLY A 391 11.61 -11.74 -16.56
C GLY A 391 11.28 -12.47 -15.25
N ALA A 392 10.03 -12.47 -14.79
CA ALA A 392 9.61 -13.23 -13.61
C ALA A 392 9.38 -14.71 -13.93
N GLU A 393 9.43 -15.56 -12.90
CA GLU A 393 9.15 -16.99 -12.95
C GLU A 393 7.99 -17.32 -12.00
N PHE A 394 6.96 -17.99 -12.51
CA PHE A 394 5.81 -18.42 -11.70
C PHE A 394 5.43 -19.88 -11.99
N ASP A 395 5.34 -20.70 -10.94
CA ASP A 395 4.73 -22.03 -11.04
C ASP A 395 3.23 -21.91 -11.31
N TYR A 396 2.52 -21.15 -10.46
CA TYR A 396 1.07 -20.98 -10.56
C TYR A 396 0.69 -19.51 -10.53
N PHE A 397 0.15 -19.01 -11.63
CA PHE A 397 -0.19 -17.60 -11.78
C PHE A 397 -1.67 -17.41 -12.16
N GLN A 398 -2.44 -16.79 -11.28
CA GLN A 398 -3.82 -16.42 -11.52
C GLN A 398 -3.99 -14.89 -11.53
N PHE A 399 -4.04 -14.36 -12.74
CA PHE A 399 -4.32 -12.97 -13.02
C PHE A 399 -5.80 -12.80 -13.40
N SER A 400 -6.56 -12.09 -12.58
CA SER A 400 -7.96 -11.77 -12.89
C SER A 400 -8.26 -10.34 -12.44
N ALA A 401 -7.39 -9.42 -12.88
CA ALA A 401 -7.33 -8.02 -12.47
C ALA A 401 -7.74 -7.08 -13.62
N THR A 402 -7.90 -5.80 -13.27
CA THR A 402 -8.03 -4.70 -14.24
C THR A 402 -6.75 -3.85 -14.22
N VAL A 403 -6.10 -3.68 -15.38
CA VAL A 403 -4.93 -2.81 -15.54
C VAL A 403 -5.30 -1.65 -16.45
N HIS A 404 -5.14 -0.42 -15.97
CA HIS A 404 -5.44 0.79 -16.72
C HIS A 404 -4.27 1.26 -17.60
N GLY A 405 -3.03 1.11 -17.11
CA GLY A 405 -1.81 1.34 -17.89
C GLY A 405 -1.43 0.16 -18.77
N ASP A 406 -0.18 0.18 -19.24
CA ASP A 406 0.41 -0.93 -20.00
C ASP A 406 0.76 -2.11 -19.08
N ALA A 407 0.74 -3.33 -19.62
CA ALA A 407 1.11 -4.54 -18.91
C ALA A 407 2.24 -5.29 -19.63
N ASP A 408 3.37 -5.47 -18.94
CA ASP A 408 4.57 -6.09 -19.46
C ASP A 408 4.78 -7.46 -18.81
N PHE A 409 4.67 -8.51 -19.63
CA PHE A 409 4.94 -9.91 -19.32
C PHE A 409 6.12 -10.43 -20.17
N GLU A 410 6.98 -9.55 -20.68
CA GLU A 410 8.10 -9.95 -21.54
C GLU A 410 9.03 -10.90 -20.79
N ARG A 411 9.42 -12.00 -21.44
CA ARG A 411 10.35 -12.99 -20.87
C ARG A 411 9.89 -13.60 -19.55
N THR A 412 8.59 -13.55 -19.22
CA THR A 412 8.04 -14.23 -18.06
C THR A 412 7.95 -15.73 -18.33
N GLU A 413 8.39 -16.55 -17.37
CA GLU A 413 8.31 -18.00 -17.42
C GLU A 413 7.13 -18.49 -16.55
N PHE A 414 6.17 -19.17 -17.18
CA PHE A 414 5.05 -19.79 -16.51
C PHE A 414 5.16 -21.32 -16.56
N ILE A 415 5.55 -21.92 -15.45
CA ILE A 415 6.00 -23.33 -15.40
C ILE A 415 4.83 -24.32 -15.34
N ASP A 416 3.81 -24.04 -14.53
CA ASP A 416 2.62 -24.89 -14.40
C ASP A 416 1.38 -24.16 -14.95
N LYS A 417 0.45 -23.74 -14.09
CA LYS A 417 -0.88 -23.29 -14.51
C LYS A 417 -0.96 -21.78 -14.52
N THR A 418 -1.34 -21.23 -15.68
CA THR A 418 -1.59 -19.80 -15.85
C THR A 418 -3.03 -19.50 -16.23
N VAL A 419 -3.65 -18.56 -15.53
CA VAL A 419 -5.04 -18.16 -15.74
C VAL A 419 -5.12 -16.65 -15.81
N PHE A 420 -5.56 -16.12 -16.95
CA PHE A 420 -5.88 -14.71 -17.16
C PHE A 420 -7.39 -14.44 -17.19
N THR A 421 -8.21 -15.46 -16.94
CA THR A 421 -9.65 -15.44 -17.18
C THR A 421 -10.36 -14.22 -16.59
N SER A 422 -11.15 -13.55 -17.43
CA SER A 422 -11.92 -12.34 -17.09
C SER A 422 -11.10 -11.11 -16.73
N SER A 423 -9.80 -11.08 -17.03
CA SER A 423 -8.98 -9.86 -16.89
C SER A 423 -9.37 -8.77 -17.88
N THR A 424 -9.06 -7.52 -17.54
CA THR A 424 -9.24 -6.37 -18.45
C THR A 424 -7.94 -5.55 -18.51
N PHE A 425 -7.38 -5.42 -19.70
CA PHE A 425 -6.19 -4.61 -19.96
C PHE A 425 -6.59 -3.44 -20.85
N HIS A 426 -6.42 -2.23 -20.33
CA HIS A 426 -6.75 -1.00 -21.05
C HIS A 426 -5.58 -0.45 -21.89
N GLY A 427 -4.34 -0.57 -21.38
CA GLY A 427 -3.13 -0.27 -22.12
C GLY A 427 -2.66 -1.42 -23.02
N ARG A 428 -1.45 -1.27 -23.57
CA ARG A 428 -0.80 -2.31 -24.37
C ARG A 428 -0.38 -3.47 -23.50
N VAL A 429 -0.34 -4.66 -24.09
CA VAL A 429 0.11 -5.87 -23.40
C VAL A 429 1.21 -6.56 -24.20
N TRP A 430 2.33 -6.87 -23.57
CA TRP A 430 3.43 -7.59 -24.19
C TRP A 430 3.64 -8.93 -23.50
N PHE A 431 3.51 -10.02 -24.26
CA PHE A 431 3.93 -11.37 -23.84
C PHE A 431 5.18 -11.81 -24.60
N ASP A 432 5.93 -10.86 -25.17
CA ASP A 432 7.01 -11.15 -26.09
C ASP A 432 8.12 -11.94 -25.37
N GLU A 433 8.63 -12.98 -26.01
CA GLU A 433 9.60 -13.93 -25.44
C GLU A 433 9.13 -14.64 -24.15
N ALA A 434 7.85 -14.58 -23.76
CA ALA A 434 7.32 -15.34 -22.63
C ALA A 434 7.20 -16.84 -22.94
N SER A 435 7.28 -17.70 -21.92
CA SER A 435 7.10 -19.15 -22.06
C SER A 435 5.94 -19.65 -21.21
N PHE A 436 5.02 -20.39 -21.82
CA PHE A 436 3.89 -21.05 -21.17
C PHE A 436 4.03 -22.56 -21.27
N ALA A 437 4.45 -23.18 -20.16
CA ALA A 437 4.61 -24.64 -20.11
C ALA A 437 3.29 -25.38 -19.90
N GLY A 438 2.34 -24.79 -19.16
CA GLY A 438 0.95 -25.26 -19.08
C GLY A 438 0.05 -24.71 -20.20
N SER A 439 -1.27 -24.95 -20.07
CA SER A 439 -2.28 -24.37 -20.98
C SER A 439 -2.78 -23.04 -20.41
N PRO A 440 -2.32 -21.89 -20.94
CA PRO A 440 -2.77 -20.60 -20.44
C PRO A 440 -4.22 -20.34 -20.85
N ASP A 441 -5.03 -19.93 -19.88
CA ASP A 441 -6.45 -19.64 -20.07
C ASP A 441 -6.71 -18.13 -20.10
N PHE A 442 -6.95 -17.59 -21.29
CA PHE A 442 -7.34 -16.19 -21.52
C PHE A 442 -8.86 -16.02 -21.69
N SER A 443 -9.67 -17.01 -21.31
CA SER A 443 -11.11 -16.96 -21.52
C SER A 443 -11.74 -15.70 -20.93
N LYS A 444 -12.62 -15.05 -21.70
CA LYS A 444 -13.33 -13.81 -21.31
C LYS A 444 -12.41 -12.60 -21.00
N THR A 445 -11.12 -12.70 -21.27
CA THR A 445 -10.17 -11.58 -21.15
C THR A 445 -10.49 -10.49 -22.16
N ARG A 446 -10.22 -9.25 -21.81
CA ARG A 446 -10.43 -8.07 -22.65
C ARG A 446 -9.13 -7.32 -22.83
N PHE A 447 -8.62 -7.32 -24.06
CA PHE A 447 -7.49 -6.50 -24.49
C PHE A 447 -8.07 -5.33 -25.28
N THR A 448 -8.14 -4.14 -24.66
CA THR A 448 -8.74 -2.97 -25.32
C THR A 448 -7.74 -2.16 -26.14
N ASN A 449 -6.47 -2.54 -26.11
CA ASN A 449 -5.40 -2.01 -26.94
C ASN A 449 -4.62 -3.17 -27.61
N GLN A 450 -3.48 -2.85 -28.23
CA GLN A 450 -2.59 -3.83 -28.86
C GLN A 450 -2.06 -4.84 -27.83
N VAL A 451 -2.07 -6.11 -28.23
CA VAL A 451 -1.40 -7.20 -27.53
C VAL A 451 -0.40 -7.86 -28.48
N SER A 452 0.78 -8.19 -27.95
CA SER A 452 1.87 -8.82 -28.67
C SER A 452 2.21 -10.19 -28.06
N PHE A 453 2.56 -11.14 -28.92
CA PHE A 453 2.98 -12.50 -28.59
C PHE A 453 4.22 -12.89 -29.42
N ASP A 454 5.09 -11.91 -29.68
CA ASP A 454 6.24 -12.08 -30.56
C ASP A 454 7.25 -13.01 -29.89
N ASP A 455 7.67 -14.07 -30.59
CA ASP A 455 8.58 -15.10 -30.07
C ASP A 455 8.09 -15.75 -28.74
N THR A 456 6.79 -15.68 -28.43
CA THR A 456 6.19 -16.38 -27.27
C THR A 456 6.14 -17.89 -27.52
N GLU A 457 6.53 -18.68 -26.53
CA GLU A 457 6.46 -20.15 -26.58
C GLU A 457 5.19 -20.68 -25.88
N PHE A 458 4.33 -21.38 -26.60
CA PHE A 458 3.17 -22.10 -26.06
C PHE A 458 3.40 -23.62 -26.14
N LEU A 459 3.85 -24.26 -25.05
CA LEU A 459 4.02 -25.71 -25.02
C LEU A 459 2.69 -26.46 -25.10
N VAL A 460 1.63 -25.86 -24.55
CA VAL A 460 0.26 -26.34 -24.64
C VAL A 460 -0.63 -25.26 -25.25
N GLU A 461 -1.60 -25.66 -26.07
CA GLU A 461 -2.48 -24.73 -26.78
C GLU A 461 -3.22 -23.76 -25.81
N PRO A 462 -3.14 -22.44 -26.05
CA PRO A 462 -3.86 -21.44 -25.26
C PRO A 462 -5.36 -21.47 -25.51
N VAL A 463 -6.14 -21.06 -24.50
CA VAL A 463 -7.60 -20.93 -24.60
C VAL A 463 -8.01 -19.47 -24.65
N PHE A 464 -8.76 -19.10 -25.69
CA PHE A 464 -9.29 -17.74 -25.90
C PHE A 464 -10.83 -17.70 -25.92
N GLU A 465 -11.50 -18.61 -25.21
CA GLU A 465 -12.96 -18.70 -25.24
C GLU A 465 -13.62 -17.38 -24.79
N ALA A 466 -14.37 -16.75 -25.70
CA ALA A 466 -15.00 -15.44 -25.47
C ALA A 466 -14.01 -14.32 -25.09
N ALA A 467 -12.71 -14.48 -25.35
CA ALA A 467 -11.73 -13.41 -25.25
C ALA A 467 -12.04 -12.32 -26.29
N ARG A 468 -11.70 -11.08 -25.96
CA ARG A 468 -11.98 -9.92 -26.80
C ARG A 468 -10.71 -9.13 -27.01
N PHE A 469 -10.39 -8.92 -28.28
CA PHE A 469 -9.27 -8.11 -28.71
C PHE A 469 -9.78 -6.86 -29.42
N ALA A 470 -9.05 -5.76 -29.27
CA ALA A 470 -9.26 -4.50 -29.98
C ALA A 470 -8.58 -4.54 -31.36
N SER A 471 -7.36 -5.06 -31.42
CA SER A 471 -6.63 -5.40 -32.66
C SER A 471 -6.47 -6.91 -32.78
N ARG A 472 -6.40 -7.44 -34.01
CA ARG A 472 -6.15 -8.88 -34.20
C ARG A 472 -4.72 -9.17 -33.72
N PRO A 473 -4.50 -10.08 -32.75
CA PRO A 473 -3.15 -10.51 -32.37
C PRO A 473 -2.48 -11.24 -33.54
N ASP A 474 -1.17 -11.04 -33.72
CA ASP A 474 -0.35 -11.80 -34.66
C ASP A 474 0.25 -13.01 -33.93
N PHE A 475 -0.10 -14.22 -34.38
CA PHE A 475 0.45 -15.47 -33.84
C PHE A 475 1.43 -16.14 -34.81
N THR A 476 1.77 -15.49 -35.93
CA THR A 476 2.65 -16.09 -36.96
C THR A 476 4.11 -16.20 -36.51
N VAL A 477 4.48 -15.40 -35.51
CA VAL A 477 5.80 -15.36 -34.88
C VAL A 477 5.82 -16.01 -33.49
N ALA A 478 4.71 -16.61 -33.04
CA ALA A 478 4.67 -17.41 -31.82
C ALA A 478 5.05 -18.87 -32.10
N GLU A 479 5.68 -19.53 -31.13
CA GLU A 479 6.12 -20.92 -31.24
C GLU A 479 5.10 -21.89 -30.61
N PHE A 480 4.73 -22.94 -31.37
CA PHE A 480 3.83 -24.01 -30.93
C PHE A 480 4.48 -25.39 -31.16
N PRO A 481 5.35 -25.86 -30.25
CA PRO A 481 6.17 -27.06 -30.48
C PRO A 481 5.37 -28.36 -30.68
N THR A 482 4.16 -28.43 -30.12
CA THR A 482 3.34 -29.65 -30.08
C THR A 482 2.38 -29.80 -31.27
N ASP A 483 2.19 -28.75 -32.10
CA ASP A 483 1.14 -28.68 -33.14
C ASP A 483 1.69 -28.27 -34.53
N VAL A 484 2.84 -28.85 -34.92
CA VAL A 484 3.61 -28.49 -36.14
C VAL A 484 2.82 -28.63 -37.47
N ASP A 485 1.62 -29.21 -37.48
CA ASP A 485 0.81 -29.49 -38.68
C ASP A 485 -0.53 -28.73 -38.77
N VAL A 486 -0.84 -27.79 -37.86
CA VAL A 486 -2.09 -27.00 -37.91
C VAL A 486 -1.85 -25.66 -38.61
N ASP A 487 -2.61 -25.40 -39.68
CA ASP A 487 -2.62 -24.11 -40.38
C ASP A 487 -2.96 -22.96 -39.40
N PRO A 488 -2.14 -21.88 -39.31
CA PRO A 488 -2.43 -20.71 -38.48
C PRO A 488 -3.85 -20.18 -38.67
N GLU A 489 -4.38 -20.15 -39.89
CA GLU A 489 -5.75 -19.69 -40.15
C GLU A 489 -6.80 -20.58 -39.47
N ASP A 490 -6.56 -21.89 -39.40
CA ASP A 490 -7.46 -22.82 -38.74
C ASP A 490 -7.40 -22.71 -37.21
N ARG A 491 -6.25 -22.34 -36.63
CA ARG A 491 -6.13 -22.02 -35.19
C ARG A 491 -6.96 -20.79 -34.83
N GLU A 492 -6.81 -19.71 -35.58
CA GLU A 492 -7.56 -18.48 -35.36
C GLU A 492 -9.07 -18.67 -35.56
N ARG A 493 -9.48 -19.54 -36.49
CA ARG A 493 -10.88 -19.96 -36.65
C ARG A 493 -11.40 -20.71 -35.42
N ARG A 494 -10.60 -21.61 -34.82
CA ARG A 494 -10.96 -22.31 -33.57
C ARG A 494 -11.14 -21.33 -32.42
N TRP A 495 -10.29 -20.32 -32.32
CA TRP A 495 -10.37 -19.26 -31.31
C TRP A 495 -11.48 -18.24 -31.56
N GLN A 496 -12.13 -18.28 -32.72
CA GLN A 496 -13.21 -17.37 -33.11
C GLN A 496 -12.83 -15.89 -32.93
N LEU A 497 -11.59 -15.49 -33.23
CA LEU A 497 -11.11 -14.13 -33.01
C LEU A 497 -11.94 -13.12 -33.84
N VAL A 498 -12.71 -12.28 -33.15
CA VAL A 498 -13.77 -11.45 -33.77
C VAL A 498 -13.28 -10.04 -34.11
N LEU A 499 -12.48 -9.89 -35.17
CA LEU A 499 -12.11 -8.57 -35.74
C LEU A 499 -11.95 -8.63 -37.27
N VAL A 500 -12.09 -7.48 -37.95
CA VAL A 500 -11.70 -7.29 -39.36
C VAL A 500 -10.33 -6.61 -39.44
N HIS A 501 -9.61 -6.79 -40.55
CA HIS A 501 -8.31 -6.14 -40.76
C HIS A 501 -8.47 -4.62 -40.92
N PRO A 502 -7.60 -3.77 -40.31
CA PRO A 502 -7.69 -2.31 -40.45
C PRO A 502 -7.69 -1.80 -41.89
N GLU A 503 -7.00 -2.50 -42.79
CA GLU A 503 -6.98 -2.19 -44.24
C GLU A 503 -8.35 -2.32 -44.93
N SER A 504 -9.30 -3.02 -44.31
CA SER A 504 -10.68 -3.14 -44.82
C SER A 504 -11.56 -1.93 -44.49
N LEU A 505 -11.08 -1.01 -43.64
CA LEU A 505 -11.80 0.21 -43.30
C LEU A 505 -11.81 1.18 -44.49
N VAL A 506 -12.98 1.74 -44.79
CA VAL A 506 -13.16 2.69 -45.89
C VAL A 506 -13.03 4.11 -45.36
N ASN A 507 -12.31 4.97 -46.09
CA ASN A 507 -12.10 6.38 -45.74
C ASN A 507 -11.50 6.59 -44.33
N ASN A 508 -10.73 5.62 -43.85
CA ASN A 508 -9.98 5.74 -42.59
C ASN A 508 -8.95 6.88 -42.68
N GLY A 509 -8.89 7.72 -41.65
CA GLY A 509 -8.05 8.92 -41.59
C GLY A 509 -8.62 10.14 -42.33
N TYR A 510 -9.82 10.06 -42.91
CA TYR A 510 -10.46 11.24 -43.52
C TYR A 510 -10.72 12.30 -42.45
N ALA A 511 -10.29 13.55 -42.71
CA ALA A 511 -10.43 14.66 -41.78
C ALA A 511 -11.35 15.74 -42.36
N LEU A 512 -12.38 16.10 -41.60
CA LEU A 512 -13.36 17.13 -41.93
C LEU A 512 -13.19 18.33 -40.99
N PRO A 513 -12.89 19.55 -41.49
CA PRO A 513 -12.79 20.74 -40.65
C PRO A 513 -14.12 21.08 -39.96
N ILE A 514 -14.10 21.43 -38.67
CA ILE A 514 -15.32 21.77 -37.92
C ILE A 514 -16.04 23.00 -38.50
N GLU A 515 -15.30 23.92 -39.13
CA GLU A 515 -15.90 25.10 -39.80
C GLU A 515 -16.94 24.70 -40.85
N GLU A 516 -16.75 23.55 -41.53
CA GLU A 516 -17.70 23.01 -42.51
C GLU A 516 -18.97 22.42 -41.89
N LEU A 517 -18.97 22.24 -40.57
CA LEU A 517 -20.12 21.79 -39.79
C LEU A 517 -20.86 22.95 -39.10
N THR A 518 -20.36 24.18 -39.23
CA THR A 518 -20.94 25.38 -38.61
C THR A 518 -21.65 26.27 -39.62
N GLY A 519 -22.86 26.74 -39.30
CA GLY A 519 -23.66 27.58 -40.21
C GLY A 519 -24.45 26.78 -41.25
N GLU A 520 -24.50 27.25 -42.50
CA GLU A 520 -25.14 26.54 -43.61
C GLU A 520 -24.17 25.52 -44.22
N PHE A 521 -24.47 24.24 -44.08
CA PHE A 521 -23.70 23.13 -44.67
C PHE A 521 -24.52 22.39 -45.74
N VAL A 522 -23.81 21.71 -46.65
CA VAL A 522 -24.43 21.00 -47.78
C VAL A 522 -24.53 19.50 -47.48
N VAL A 523 -25.72 18.93 -47.67
CA VAL A 523 -25.98 17.48 -47.59
C VAL A 523 -26.42 16.98 -48.96
N PRO A 524 -25.92 15.82 -49.45
CA PRO A 524 -26.34 15.30 -50.75
C PRO A 524 -27.85 15.05 -50.82
N ALA A 525 -28.46 15.39 -51.95
CA ALA A 525 -29.90 15.25 -52.14
C ALA A 525 -30.41 13.80 -51.96
N GLY A 526 -29.56 12.80 -52.25
CA GLY A 526 -29.88 11.39 -52.08
C GLY A 526 -29.96 10.91 -50.62
N VAL A 527 -29.45 11.70 -49.66
CA VAL A 527 -29.45 11.34 -48.23
C VAL A 527 -30.15 12.39 -47.36
N SER A 528 -30.77 13.42 -47.96
CA SER A 528 -31.46 14.47 -47.20
C SER A 528 -32.65 13.96 -46.37
N HIS A 529 -33.19 12.79 -46.70
CA HIS A 529 -34.23 12.14 -45.90
C HIS A 529 -33.72 11.69 -44.52
N LEU A 530 -32.42 11.44 -44.36
CA LEU A 530 -31.80 11.01 -43.10
C LEU A 530 -31.68 12.13 -42.06
N VAL A 531 -31.83 13.39 -42.47
CA VAL A 531 -31.85 14.56 -41.58
C VAL A 531 -33.24 14.76 -40.94
N ASN A 532 -34.29 14.19 -41.54
CA ASN A 532 -35.68 14.47 -41.15
C ASN A 532 -36.20 13.45 -40.13
N ASP A 533 -36.21 13.81 -38.85
CA ASP A 533 -36.74 12.95 -37.80
C ASP A 533 -38.25 12.76 -37.85
N ARG A 534 -38.67 11.51 -37.68
CA ARG A 534 -40.09 11.14 -37.57
C ARG A 534 -40.28 10.37 -36.28
N LEU A 535 -40.99 10.96 -35.32
CA LEU A 535 -41.34 10.32 -34.05
C LEU A 535 -41.93 8.90 -34.25
N SER A 536 -42.71 8.69 -35.31
CA SER A 536 -43.25 7.37 -35.67
C SER A 536 -42.17 6.36 -36.09
N ARG A 537 -41.12 6.81 -36.81
CA ARG A 537 -40.00 5.96 -37.25
C ARG A 537 -39.09 5.59 -36.08
N THR A 538 -38.76 6.53 -35.20
CA THR A 538 -38.00 6.25 -33.97
C THR A 538 -38.74 5.26 -33.07
N LYS A 539 -40.07 5.39 -32.93
CA LYS A 539 -40.89 4.42 -32.17
C LYS A 539 -40.82 3.02 -32.77
N ALA A 540 -40.92 2.92 -34.10
CA ALA A 540 -40.82 1.65 -34.83
C ALA A 540 -39.44 0.99 -34.64
N VAL A 541 -38.35 1.76 -34.80
CA VAL A 541 -36.98 1.27 -34.58
C VAL A 541 -36.78 0.78 -33.14
N ASN A 542 -37.25 1.53 -32.15
CA ASN A 542 -37.12 1.14 -30.74
C ASN A 542 -37.91 -0.14 -30.40
N ALA A 543 -39.13 -0.28 -30.93
CA ALA A 543 -39.94 -1.48 -30.76
C ALA A 543 -39.28 -2.70 -31.43
N ALA A 544 -38.85 -2.56 -32.69
CA ALA A 544 -38.16 -3.62 -33.42
C ALA A 544 -36.85 -4.04 -32.71
N LEU A 545 -36.04 -3.09 -32.23
CA LEU A 545 -34.85 -3.40 -31.43
C LEU A 545 -35.18 -4.12 -30.12
N SER A 546 -36.37 -3.94 -29.55
CA SER A 546 -36.77 -4.62 -28.30
C SER A 546 -37.26 -6.04 -28.56
N GLU A 547 -37.92 -6.28 -29.70
CA GLU A 547 -38.59 -7.55 -30.02
C GLU A 547 -37.74 -8.52 -30.87
N LEU A 548 -36.64 -8.04 -31.48
CA LEU A 548 -35.79 -8.85 -32.37
C LEU A 548 -35.18 -10.09 -31.68
N GLU A 549 -35.22 -11.24 -32.34
CA GLU A 549 -34.59 -12.47 -31.85
C GLU A 549 -33.05 -12.41 -31.89
N GLN A 550 -32.39 -13.08 -30.94
CA GLN A 550 -30.92 -13.02 -30.77
C GLN A 550 -30.13 -13.55 -31.98
N GLY A 551 -30.62 -14.61 -32.64
CA GLY A 551 -29.97 -15.18 -33.84
C GLY A 551 -29.95 -14.18 -35.00
N ARG A 552 -31.13 -13.67 -35.36
CA ARG A 552 -31.28 -12.66 -36.43
C ARG A 552 -30.51 -11.37 -36.13
N TRP A 553 -30.45 -10.96 -34.85
CA TRP A 553 -29.62 -9.83 -34.46
C TRP A 553 -28.15 -10.06 -34.80
N GLY A 554 -27.61 -11.24 -34.47
CA GLY A 554 -26.25 -11.62 -34.82
C GLY A 554 -25.96 -11.52 -36.31
N ASP A 555 -26.85 -12.07 -37.15
CA ASP A 555 -26.70 -12.05 -38.61
C ASP A 555 -26.67 -10.61 -39.18
N LEU A 556 -27.44 -9.70 -38.59
CA LEU A 556 -27.52 -8.30 -39.03
C LEU A 556 -26.31 -7.46 -38.62
N VAL A 557 -25.74 -7.70 -37.43
CA VAL A 557 -24.71 -6.80 -36.89
C VAL A 557 -23.31 -7.36 -36.85
N ASP A 558 -23.07 -8.64 -37.15
CA ASP A 558 -21.74 -9.22 -36.98
C ASP A 558 -20.64 -8.50 -37.75
N ASN A 559 -20.85 -8.26 -39.04
CA ASN A 559 -19.87 -7.58 -39.88
C ASN A 559 -19.72 -6.11 -39.46
N SER A 560 -20.83 -5.44 -39.17
CA SER A 560 -20.85 -4.03 -38.82
C SER A 560 -20.28 -3.76 -37.43
N LEU A 561 -20.54 -4.63 -36.45
CA LEU A 561 -19.93 -4.55 -35.13
C LEU A 561 -18.43 -4.79 -35.20
N ARG A 562 -17.96 -5.76 -36.00
CA ARG A 562 -16.52 -5.95 -36.23
C ARG A 562 -15.89 -4.71 -36.85
N THR A 563 -16.50 -4.16 -37.89
CA THR A 563 -16.03 -2.93 -38.56
C THR A 563 -15.99 -1.75 -37.60
N ALA A 564 -17.05 -1.56 -36.82
CA ALA A 564 -17.15 -0.51 -35.83
C ALA A 564 -16.06 -0.63 -34.75
N ARG A 565 -15.85 -1.84 -34.21
CA ARG A 565 -14.80 -2.12 -33.22
C ARG A 565 -13.42 -1.83 -33.78
N THR A 566 -13.10 -2.34 -34.96
CA THR A 566 -11.82 -2.05 -35.63
C THR A 566 -11.66 -0.55 -35.92
N ALA A 567 -12.72 0.16 -36.29
CA ALA A 567 -12.65 1.61 -36.54
C ALA A 567 -12.40 2.43 -35.26
N VAL A 568 -12.95 2.01 -34.12
CA VAL A 568 -12.69 2.64 -32.81
C VAL A 568 -11.21 2.58 -32.45
N THR A 569 -10.50 1.50 -32.80
CA THR A 569 -9.07 1.35 -32.48
C THR A 569 -8.13 2.12 -33.38
N GLN A 570 -8.64 2.75 -34.45
CA GLN A 570 -7.83 3.60 -35.33
C GLN A 570 -7.86 5.09 -34.94
N LEU A 571 -8.55 5.41 -33.84
CA LEU A 571 -8.78 6.76 -33.36
C LEU A 571 -8.17 6.90 -31.94
N ASP A 572 -7.88 8.12 -31.51
CA ASP A 572 -7.01 8.37 -30.36
C ASP A 572 -7.81 8.66 -29.07
N GLU A 573 -8.79 9.57 -29.08
CA GLU A 573 -9.54 9.97 -27.88
C GLU A 573 -10.93 9.33 -27.81
N THR A 574 -11.06 8.23 -27.06
CA THR A 574 -12.33 7.47 -26.95
C THR A 574 -13.51 8.30 -26.45
N GLU A 575 -13.27 9.29 -25.57
CA GLU A 575 -14.32 10.18 -25.04
C GLU A 575 -14.99 11.05 -26.11
N MET A 576 -14.26 11.33 -27.20
CA MET A 576 -14.73 12.17 -28.31
C MET A 576 -15.31 11.36 -29.47
N MET A 577 -15.32 10.03 -29.35
CA MET A 577 -15.75 9.14 -30.42
C MET A 577 -17.26 8.92 -30.47
N THR A 578 -17.81 8.93 -31.69
CA THR A 578 -19.20 8.55 -31.98
C THR A 578 -19.23 7.46 -33.04
N LEU A 579 -19.95 6.37 -32.75
CA LEU A 579 -20.25 5.30 -33.68
C LEU A 579 -21.63 5.53 -34.28
N VAL A 580 -21.73 5.70 -35.59
CA VAL A 580 -22.99 5.92 -36.29
C VAL A 580 -23.34 4.70 -37.12
N PHE A 581 -24.43 4.03 -36.76
CA PHE A 581 -24.95 2.88 -37.49
C PHE A 581 -26.06 3.30 -38.45
N GLY A 582 -25.92 2.91 -39.71
CA GLY A 582 -26.95 3.04 -40.74
C GLY A 582 -27.83 1.80 -40.78
N VAL A 583 -29.14 2.00 -40.78
CA VAL A 583 -30.13 0.94 -40.76
C VAL A 583 -31.04 1.05 -41.98
N THR A 584 -31.17 -0.06 -42.69
CA THR A 584 -32.13 -0.23 -43.79
C THR A 584 -33.37 -0.92 -43.24
N VAL A 585 -34.54 -0.30 -43.39
CA VAL A 585 -35.79 -0.80 -42.80
C VAL A 585 -36.85 -1.16 -43.83
N ASP A 586 -37.78 -2.04 -43.45
CA ASP A 586 -39.00 -2.25 -44.23
C ASP A 586 -40.10 -1.28 -43.78
N THR A 587 -40.39 -0.27 -44.61
CA THR A 587 -41.36 0.79 -44.26
C THR A 587 -42.82 0.33 -44.28
N ASP A 588 -43.10 -0.83 -44.89
CA ASP A 588 -44.45 -1.37 -45.10
C ASP A 588 -44.69 -2.72 -44.36
N GLY A 589 -43.70 -3.22 -43.60
CA GLY A 589 -43.70 -4.56 -43.00
C GLY A 589 -44.16 -4.64 -41.53
N ASP A 590 -44.39 -5.86 -41.03
CA ASP A 590 -44.69 -6.16 -39.62
C ASP A 590 -43.44 -5.93 -38.74
N PHE A 591 -43.62 -5.33 -37.55
CA PHE A 591 -42.53 -4.95 -36.64
C PHE A 591 -41.81 -6.16 -36.02
N ALA A 592 -42.41 -7.36 -36.07
CA ALA A 592 -41.90 -8.54 -35.40
C ALA A 592 -40.85 -9.35 -36.19
N THR A 593 -40.95 -9.47 -37.52
CA THR A 593 -40.08 -10.40 -38.30
C THR A 593 -39.73 -9.90 -39.71
N GLY A 594 -39.27 -8.66 -39.84
CA GLY A 594 -38.93 -8.14 -41.17
C GLY A 594 -38.32 -6.75 -41.18
N PHE A 595 -38.56 -6.02 -40.08
CA PHE A 595 -38.30 -4.60 -40.01
C PHE A 595 -36.86 -4.20 -40.33
N PHE A 596 -35.85 -4.86 -39.75
CA PHE A 596 -34.45 -4.63 -40.12
C PHE A 596 -34.04 -5.52 -41.30
N LYS A 597 -33.66 -4.88 -42.41
CA LYS A 597 -33.14 -5.54 -43.61
C LYS A 597 -31.62 -5.66 -43.56
N ASP A 598 -30.95 -4.59 -43.17
CA ASP A 598 -29.50 -4.52 -43.09
C ASP A 598 -29.05 -3.44 -42.10
N ILE A 599 -27.87 -3.63 -41.52
CA ILE A 599 -27.22 -2.66 -40.63
C ILE A 599 -25.77 -2.51 -41.06
N VAL A 600 -25.36 -1.29 -41.38
CA VAL A 600 -23.99 -0.92 -41.75
C VAL A 600 -23.40 0.08 -40.76
N VAL A 601 -22.08 0.18 -40.71
CA VAL A 601 -21.42 1.30 -40.02
C VAL A 601 -21.43 2.48 -40.97
N ALA A 602 -22.25 3.48 -40.71
CA ALA A 602 -22.31 4.68 -41.55
C ALA A 602 -21.05 5.54 -41.36
N GLY A 603 -20.55 5.62 -40.13
CA GLY A 603 -19.24 6.17 -39.83
C GLY A 603 -18.87 6.00 -38.37
N VAL A 604 -17.56 5.96 -38.09
CA VAL A 604 -17.00 6.09 -36.75
C VAL A 604 -16.03 7.26 -36.81
N TYR A 605 -16.25 8.26 -35.98
CA TYR A 605 -15.44 9.46 -35.98
C TYR A 605 -15.11 9.93 -34.56
N GLU A 606 -14.05 10.70 -34.45
CA GLU A 606 -13.60 11.41 -33.26
C GLU A 606 -13.62 12.93 -33.52
N ARG A 607 -13.99 13.72 -32.51
CA ARG A 607 -13.94 15.18 -32.58
C ARG A 607 -12.77 15.73 -31.76
N SER A 608 -11.75 16.23 -32.44
CA SER A 608 -10.62 16.91 -31.82
C SER A 608 -10.72 18.42 -32.01
N SER A 609 -9.80 19.19 -31.40
CA SER A 609 -9.81 20.65 -31.46
C SER A 609 -9.66 21.22 -32.88
N GLY A 610 -10.78 21.42 -33.57
CA GLY A 610 -10.87 22.04 -34.90
C GLY A 610 -11.20 21.08 -36.05
N THR A 611 -11.16 19.76 -35.84
CA THR A 611 -11.38 18.75 -36.89
C THR A 611 -12.19 17.55 -36.41
N VAL A 612 -12.91 16.90 -37.34
CA VAL A 612 -13.51 15.59 -37.16
C VAL A 612 -12.72 14.57 -37.97
N VAL A 613 -12.15 13.56 -37.32
CA VAL A 613 -11.36 12.50 -37.96
C VAL A 613 -12.17 11.21 -37.99
N PHE A 614 -12.23 10.55 -39.14
CA PHE A 614 -12.98 9.31 -39.33
C PHE A 614 -12.06 8.09 -39.28
N GLY A 615 -12.34 7.16 -38.36
CA GLY A 615 -11.75 5.82 -38.37
C GLY A 615 -12.42 4.92 -39.41
N HIS A 616 -13.67 5.24 -39.76
CA HIS A 616 -14.40 4.62 -40.86
C HIS A 616 -15.49 5.58 -41.37
N LEU A 617 -15.67 5.66 -42.68
CA LEU A 617 -16.80 6.37 -43.28
C LEU A 617 -17.33 5.60 -44.49
N HIS A 618 -18.59 5.18 -44.42
CA HIS A 618 -19.22 4.41 -45.48
C HIS A 618 -19.35 5.24 -46.77
N PRO A 619 -18.99 4.69 -47.94
CA PRO A 619 -18.91 5.47 -49.17
C PRO A 619 -20.28 5.84 -49.77
N ASP A 620 -21.33 5.08 -49.45
CA ASP A 620 -22.68 5.32 -49.99
C ASP A 620 -23.76 5.07 -48.92
N LEU A 621 -24.52 6.10 -48.56
CA LEU A 621 -25.60 6.02 -47.57
C LEU A 621 -27.00 6.10 -48.20
N THR A 622 -27.12 6.06 -49.53
CA THR A 622 -28.41 6.23 -50.22
C THR A 622 -29.41 5.12 -49.92
N ALA A 623 -28.93 3.91 -49.62
CA ALA A 623 -29.75 2.76 -49.22
C ALA A 623 -30.18 2.78 -47.75
N VAL A 624 -29.59 3.66 -46.92
CA VAL A 624 -29.88 3.76 -45.49
C VAL A 624 -31.16 4.55 -45.27
N ASP A 625 -32.02 4.08 -44.36
CA ASP A 625 -33.30 4.70 -44.03
C ASP A 625 -33.31 5.43 -42.69
N TYR A 626 -32.37 5.08 -41.80
CA TYR A 626 -32.28 5.59 -40.44
C TYR A 626 -30.85 5.53 -39.88
N LEU A 627 -30.44 6.53 -39.09
CA LEU A 627 -29.13 6.60 -38.44
C LEU A 627 -29.26 6.55 -36.92
N ILE A 628 -28.42 5.73 -36.28
CA ILE A 628 -28.33 5.58 -34.83
C ILE A 628 -26.90 5.94 -34.39
N PRO A 629 -26.66 7.16 -33.89
CA PRO A 629 -25.38 7.51 -33.28
C PRO A 629 -25.31 6.94 -31.86
N ILE A 630 -24.12 6.48 -31.46
CA ILE A 630 -23.84 5.94 -30.13
C ILE A 630 -22.47 6.48 -29.70
N PRO A 631 -22.38 7.21 -28.58
CA PRO A 631 -21.08 7.59 -28.01
C PRO A 631 -20.25 6.34 -27.66
N ALA A 632 -18.95 6.35 -27.93
CA ALA A 632 -18.08 5.22 -27.58
C ALA A 632 -18.00 4.98 -26.06
N ILE A 633 -18.27 6.02 -25.27
CA ILE A 633 -18.37 5.99 -23.81
C ILE A 633 -19.78 5.66 -23.27
N ASP A 634 -20.71 5.18 -24.10
CA ASP A 634 -22.03 4.79 -23.60
C ASP A 634 -21.87 3.71 -22.52
N LYS A 635 -22.52 3.91 -21.36
CA LYS A 635 -22.52 3.00 -20.21
C LYS A 635 -23.03 1.58 -20.52
N ALA A 636 -23.54 1.32 -21.72
CA ALA A 636 -23.84 -0.02 -22.19
C ALA A 636 -22.60 -0.79 -22.68
N PHE A 637 -21.52 -0.11 -23.05
CA PHE A 637 -20.23 -0.70 -23.38
C PHE A 637 -19.41 -0.85 -22.09
N ASP A 638 -19.81 -1.81 -21.25
CA ASP A 638 -19.20 -2.06 -19.93
C ASP A 638 -17.67 -2.26 -20.00
N ALA A 639 -17.16 -2.70 -21.16
CA ALA A 639 -15.75 -2.98 -21.45
C ALA A 639 -15.12 -2.01 -22.47
N GLY A 640 -15.83 -0.96 -22.88
CA GLY A 640 -15.43 -0.07 -23.97
C GLY A 640 -15.89 -0.53 -25.36
N ALA A 641 -16.08 0.45 -26.26
CA ALA A 641 -16.66 0.22 -27.59
C ALA A 641 -15.80 -0.68 -28.49
N ALA A 642 -14.47 -0.67 -28.34
CA ALA A 642 -13.52 -1.49 -29.12
C ALA A 642 -13.71 -3.00 -28.92
N VAL A 643 -14.30 -3.41 -27.79
CA VAL A 643 -14.56 -4.82 -27.43
C VAL A 643 -16.03 -5.09 -27.14
N ALA A 644 -16.92 -4.25 -27.68
CA ALA A 644 -18.35 -4.34 -27.44
C ALA A 644 -18.97 -5.65 -27.96
N THR A 645 -19.92 -6.23 -27.22
CA THR A 645 -20.74 -7.36 -27.68
C THR A 645 -21.96 -6.92 -28.49
N ARG A 646 -22.56 -7.87 -29.21
CA ARG A 646 -23.90 -7.72 -29.81
C ARG A 646 -24.94 -7.24 -28.79
N ALA A 647 -24.87 -7.77 -27.56
CA ALA A 647 -25.83 -7.43 -26.50
C ALA A 647 -25.60 -6.01 -25.97
N GLU A 648 -24.34 -5.63 -25.74
CA GLU A 648 -23.93 -4.28 -25.33
C GLU A 648 -24.31 -3.25 -26.41
N LEU A 649 -24.05 -3.52 -27.70
CA LEU A 649 -24.48 -2.67 -28.82
C LEU A 649 -25.99 -2.50 -28.87
N ARG A 650 -26.76 -3.60 -28.75
CA ARG A 650 -28.23 -3.54 -28.74
C ARG A 650 -28.74 -2.72 -27.56
N LYS A 651 -28.16 -2.90 -26.38
CA LYS A 651 -28.47 -2.13 -25.17
C LYS A 651 -28.15 -0.64 -25.37
N ALA A 652 -27.01 -0.31 -25.98
CA ALA A 652 -26.60 1.05 -26.30
C ALA A 652 -27.59 1.70 -27.29
N MET A 653 -27.91 1.02 -28.40
CA MET A 653 -28.92 1.48 -29.37
C MET A 653 -30.29 1.70 -28.72
N LEU A 654 -30.75 0.78 -27.88
CA LEU A 654 -32.03 0.92 -27.18
C LEU A 654 -32.03 2.09 -26.19
N ARG A 655 -30.93 2.30 -25.45
CA ARG A 655 -30.76 3.43 -24.52
C ARG A 655 -30.80 4.75 -25.29
N HIS A 656 -30.00 4.86 -26.35
CA HIS A 656 -29.95 6.03 -27.21
C HIS A 656 -31.33 6.34 -27.81
N GLU A 657 -32.00 5.35 -28.41
CA GLU A 657 -33.30 5.58 -29.05
C GLU A 657 -34.40 5.91 -28.04
N ARG A 658 -34.35 5.39 -26.81
CA ARG A 658 -35.27 5.81 -25.73
C ARG A 658 -35.03 7.26 -25.31
N PHE A 659 -33.77 7.67 -25.21
CA PHE A 659 -33.41 9.05 -24.93
C PHE A 659 -33.90 9.99 -26.04
N ARG A 660 -33.67 9.62 -27.31
CA ARG A 660 -34.18 10.34 -28.48
C ARG A 660 -35.71 10.44 -28.50
N LEU A 661 -36.42 9.37 -28.15
CA LEU A 661 -37.88 9.37 -28.04
C LEU A 661 -38.41 10.32 -26.97
N ALA A 662 -37.73 10.41 -25.82
CA ALA A 662 -38.10 11.35 -24.76
C ALA A 662 -38.01 12.79 -25.27
N GLN A 663 -36.89 13.16 -25.91
CA GLN A 663 -36.68 14.51 -26.43
C GLN A 663 -37.65 14.88 -27.56
N LEU A 664 -37.89 13.98 -28.53
CA LEU A 664 -38.84 14.21 -29.63
C LEU A 664 -40.30 14.29 -29.15
N GLY A 665 -40.64 13.66 -28.02
CA GLY A 665 -41.98 13.63 -27.45
C GLY A 665 -42.37 14.89 -26.66
N GLU A 666 -41.39 15.64 -26.13
CA GLU A 666 -41.61 16.82 -25.29
C GLU A 666 -41.85 18.12 -26.09
N GLY A 667 -41.69 18.10 -27.42
CA GLY A 667 -41.99 19.24 -28.29
C GLY A 667 -41.09 20.47 -28.09
N GLY A 668 -39.93 20.29 -27.46
CA GLY A 668 -38.96 21.36 -27.20
C GLY A 668 -38.10 21.75 -28.41
N ASP A 669 -37.55 22.97 -28.37
CA ASP A 669 -36.67 23.61 -29.37
C ASP A 669 -35.26 22.98 -29.44
N ASP A 670 -35.04 21.84 -28.79
CA ASP A 670 -33.74 21.15 -28.63
C ASP A 670 -33.41 20.18 -29.79
N GLY A 671 -34.14 20.28 -30.92
CA GLY A 671 -33.93 19.43 -32.10
C GLY A 671 -32.50 19.47 -32.64
N GLU A 672 -31.81 20.61 -32.53
CA GLU A 672 -30.39 20.76 -32.95
C GLU A 672 -29.45 19.79 -32.22
N ARG A 673 -29.68 19.46 -30.95
CA ARG A 673 -28.78 18.60 -30.17
C ARG A 673 -28.84 17.12 -30.56
N ILE A 674 -29.99 16.63 -31.01
CA ILE A 674 -30.20 15.22 -31.41
C ILE A 674 -29.42 14.89 -32.69
N HIS A 675 -29.33 15.86 -33.60
CA HIS A 675 -28.78 15.67 -34.95
C HIS A 675 -27.29 15.93 -35.06
N ASN A 676 -26.72 16.70 -34.13
CA ASN A 676 -25.31 17.05 -34.16
C ASN A 676 -24.40 15.82 -34.30
N ALA A 677 -24.76 14.68 -33.71
CA ALA A 677 -23.95 13.45 -33.76
C ALA A 677 -23.95 12.73 -35.13
N VAL A 678 -24.91 13.00 -36.02
CA VAL A 678 -24.95 12.38 -37.37
C VAL A 678 -24.50 13.31 -38.49
N VAL A 679 -24.53 14.63 -38.24
CA VAL A 679 -24.16 15.66 -39.22
C VAL A 679 -22.77 15.43 -39.83
N PRO A 680 -21.70 15.11 -39.07
CA PRO A 680 -20.38 14.87 -39.67
C PRO A 680 -20.38 13.79 -40.73
N VAL A 681 -21.07 12.67 -40.47
CA VAL A 681 -21.17 11.53 -41.40
C VAL A 681 -21.87 11.96 -42.70
N LEU A 682 -22.94 12.76 -42.58
CA LEU A 682 -23.73 13.20 -43.74
C LEU A 682 -23.00 14.22 -44.61
N VAL A 683 -22.26 15.15 -44.01
CA VAL A 683 -21.45 16.15 -44.74
C VAL A 683 -20.26 15.46 -45.41
N ALA A 684 -19.52 14.62 -44.66
CA ALA A 684 -18.35 13.92 -45.18
C ALA A 684 -18.71 12.98 -46.34
N ALA A 685 -19.79 12.20 -46.22
CA ALA A 685 -20.26 11.30 -47.29
C ALA A 685 -20.56 12.05 -48.60
N GLY A 686 -20.96 13.32 -48.53
CA GLY A 686 -21.18 14.15 -49.71
C GLY A 686 -19.93 14.66 -50.39
N GLN A 687 -18.81 14.75 -49.67
CA GLN A 687 -17.54 15.24 -50.21
C GLN A 687 -16.68 14.10 -50.74
N THR A 688 -16.76 12.91 -50.13
CA THR A 688 -16.04 11.71 -50.56
C THR A 688 -16.69 10.98 -51.73
N SER A 689 -17.94 11.32 -52.08
CA SER A 689 -18.66 10.74 -53.22
C SER A 689 -18.42 11.48 -54.54
N ASP A 690 -17.82 12.68 -54.49
CA ASP A 690 -17.46 13.52 -55.65
C ASP A 690 -15.97 13.40 -56.08
N SER A 691 -15.19 12.49 -55.45
CA SER A 691 -13.75 12.26 -55.71
C SER A 691 -13.44 11.01 -56.52
#